data_AF-A0A916QZM0-F1
#
_entry.id   AF-A0A916QZM0-F1
#
_cell.length_a   1.000
_cell.length_b   1.000
_cell.length_c   1.000
_cell.angle_alpha   90.00
_cell.angle_beta   90.00
_cell.angle_gamma   90.00
#
_symmetry.space_group_name_H-M   'P 1'
#
loop_
_entity.id
_entity.type
_entity.pdbx_description
1 polymer ?
#
loop_
_entity_poly.entity_id
_entity_poly.type
_entity_poly.pdbx_seq_one_letter_code
_entity_poly.pdbx_strand_id
1 'polypeptide(L)'
;MDELNLITEQSQTTLTDPDFLPPPPLEVSPEIISANIDFPPPPSEVSPDVITPVENFPETNDIVLISNQGLNFDSQIPSNNNPNIEFSDLLGGSSFEDGRGITTDEEGNIYITGSTNSIDFPVTANSVQNSFAGGNEFGSGDAFVAKYSPDGTLIYATYLGGSGDDFGTDIEVDESGDIYVTGNTNSVDFPTVNALQNTYGGGEFSGDAFVVKLSDDGSNIEYSTYLGGQDNDFSSGIALDDNGNVYITGDTGALLRFPIVPLTGIGDFPTTENALQNTLINEFNRDAFVSKISTDGSQLIYSTLLGGNDTEVSNDITIDSSGNAYITGDTRSVDFPTESAVQNSLGGDRDIFITQLNSDGSNLIFSTYYGAVDGDTGNSIAVDELGNIYVGGASGSQIIGGDAVVPPVGEFPTVNALQDNFGGGESDGILIKVNSDRSVGYATYLGGANFESIEGIDIDAVGNTYIIGNDNFADAFVRKISNDGGTVEYSISFESNNNLGIFGNDIAVDEIGNAYIVGSSNSTAFPEFIPGASSTASDIFVAKLSSNSQPPNIPSPNIPNSFNENLYLLENSAVADAVANGVFSNGFEHWLEFGFLEGRSPQFAFDEDFYLTTYPEVADAVANGLFINGLEHYIRFGQTEGRQGVA
;
A
#
# COMPACT_ATOMS: atom_id res chain seq x y z
N MET A 1 7.69 18.50 63.77
CA MET A 1 8.04 19.57 64.73
C MET A 1 8.86 20.57 63.94
N ASP A 2 8.26 21.18 62.93
CA ASP A 2 7.31 22.30 63.00
C ASP A 2 8.11 23.61 63.02
N GLU A 3 8.43 24.10 61.82
CA GLU A 3 8.52 25.54 61.62
C GLU A 3 7.72 25.89 60.37
N LEU A 4 6.46 26.22 60.65
CA LEU A 4 5.52 26.86 59.76
C LEU A 4 5.57 28.38 60.07
N ASN A 5 5.63 29.18 59.00
CA ASN A 5 5.01 30.49 58.82
C ASN A 5 5.77 31.82 59.07
N LEU A 6 5.61 32.64 58.01
CA LEU A 6 5.56 34.11 57.93
C LEU A 6 6.89 34.88 57.88
N ILE A 7 7.27 35.37 56.69
CA ILE A 7 7.48 36.81 56.45
C ILE A 7 7.03 37.18 55.02
N THR A 8 5.93 37.92 54.95
CA THR A 8 5.52 38.80 53.85
C THR A 8 6.18 40.17 54.03
N GLU A 9 6.46 40.86 52.92
CA GLU A 9 6.71 42.30 52.79
C GLU A 9 7.96 42.94 53.46
N GLN A 10 8.94 43.27 52.62
CA GLN A 10 9.71 44.54 52.57
C GLN A 10 10.62 44.43 51.33
N SER A 11 10.67 45.31 50.34
CA SER A 11 10.52 46.76 50.37
C SER A 11 10.32 47.28 48.92
N GLN A 12 9.37 48.20 48.75
CA GLN A 12 9.42 49.19 47.67
C GLN A 12 10.34 50.33 48.09
N THR A 13 11.34 50.66 47.28
CA THR A 13 11.79 52.04 47.06
C THR A 13 12.34 52.16 45.64
N THR A 14 11.72 53.06 44.89
CA THR A 14 12.05 53.52 43.54
C THR A 14 13.31 54.40 43.54
N LEU A 15 14.03 54.42 42.41
CA LEU A 15 14.78 55.54 41.77
C LEU A 15 15.61 54.95 40.59
N THR A 16 15.05 54.93 39.37
CA THR A 16 15.40 55.81 38.22
C THR A 16 16.85 55.72 37.72
N ASP A 17 17.06 55.07 36.57
CA ASP A 17 17.85 55.64 35.45
C ASP A 17 17.43 54.96 34.11
N PRO A 18 17.55 55.67 32.96
CA PRO A 18 16.91 55.38 31.67
C PRO A 18 17.82 54.55 30.75
N ASP A 19 17.33 54.33 29.52
CA ASP A 19 18.00 53.70 28.36
C ASP A 19 17.83 52.18 28.20
N PHE A 20 16.62 51.79 27.79
CA PHE A 20 16.45 50.73 26.79
C PHE A 20 15.77 51.35 25.57
N LEU A 21 16.54 51.60 24.51
CA LEU A 21 15.97 51.84 23.18
C LEU A 21 15.71 50.48 22.50
N PRO A 22 14.58 50.31 21.79
CA PRO A 22 14.36 49.15 20.93
C PRO A 22 15.35 49.17 19.75
N PRO A 23 15.67 48.01 19.14
CA PRO A 23 16.59 47.96 18.00
C PRO A 23 16.01 48.74 16.80
N PRO A 24 16.84 49.39 15.97
CA PRO A 24 16.36 50.17 14.85
C PRO A 24 15.85 49.27 13.71
N PRO A 25 14.91 49.75 12.88
CA PRO A 25 14.50 49.04 11.68
C PRO A 25 15.62 49.07 10.63
N LEU A 26 15.81 47.95 9.93
CA LEU A 26 16.71 47.87 8.78
C LEU A 26 16.13 48.68 7.61
N GLU A 27 16.61 49.91 7.44
CA GLU A 27 16.47 50.65 6.17
C GLU A 27 17.64 50.32 5.24
N VAL A 28 17.30 49.84 4.06
CA VAL A 28 18.22 49.67 2.92
C VAL A 28 18.44 51.05 2.29
N SER A 29 19.67 51.54 2.22
CA SER A 29 20.02 52.72 1.40
C SER A 29 20.84 52.31 0.16
N PRO A 30 20.57 52.90 -1.01
CA PRO A 30 21.24 52.57 -2.26
C PRO A 30 22.49 53.43 -2.52
N GLU A 31 23.31 52.96 -3.49
CA GLU A 31 24.38 53.66 -4.24
C GLU A 31 25.80 53.70 -3.59
N ILE A 32 26.93 53.37 -4.25
CA ILE A 32 27.26 53.20 -5.68
C ILE A 32 28.68 52.54 -5.88
N ILE A 33 28.75 51.55 -6.79
CA ILE A 33 29.71 51.27 -7.91
C ILE A 33 31.14 50.66 -7.72
N SER A 34 31.25 49.51 -8.43
CA SER A 34 32.30 48.86 -9.24
C SER A 34 33.60 48.27 -8.66
N ALA A 35 33.65 46.95 -8.68
CA ALA A 35 34.79 46.20 -9.22
C ALA A 35 34.28 45.00 -10.03
N ASN A 36 34.67 44.95 -11.31
CA ASN A 36 34.38 43.89 -12.27
C ASN A 36 34.93 42.53 -11.80
N ILE A 37 34.09 41.49 -11.84
CA ILE A 37 34.55 40.12 -12.08
C ILE A 37 33.80 39.63 -13.33
N ASP A 38 34.58 39.24 -14.32
CA ASP A 38 34.21 38.97 -15.70
C ASP A 38 33.66 37.53 -15.81
N PHE A 39 32.43 37.37 -16.29
CA PHE A 39 31.87 36.05 -16.64
C PHE A 39 32.24 35.73 -18.10
N PRO A 40 32.79 34.54 -18.41
CA PRO A 40 33.06 34.18 -19.80
C PRO A 40 31.74 34.04 -20.60
N PRO A 41 31.70 34.48 -21.87
CA PRO A 41 30.48 34.48 -22.68
C PRO A 41 30.09 33.05 -23.13
N PRO A 42 28.79 32.83 -23.42
CA PRO A 42 28.31 31.55 -23.92
C PRO A 42 28.86 31.29 -25.34
N PRO A 43 29.21 30.04 -25.70
CA PRO A 43 29.69 29.75 -27.04
C PRO A 43 28.58 29.95 -28.07
N SER A 44 28.82 30.86 -29.01
CA SER A 44 27.98 31.12 -30.18
C SER A 44 28.20 30.09 -31.30
N GLU A 45 27.12 29.77 -31.99
CA GLU A 45 27.06 28.96 -33.22
C GLU A 45 28.17 29.29 -34.24
N VAL A 46 28.71 28.24 -34.86
CA VAL A 46 29.51 28.35 -36.09
C VAL A 46 28.88 27.44 -37.16
N SER A 47 28.69 28.02 -38.34
CA SER A 47 27.99 27.45 -39.50
C SER A 47 28.88 26.49 -40.34
N PRO A 48 28.35 25.83 -41.39
CA PRO A 48 28.82 24.54 -41.89
C PRO A 48 29.93 24.61 -42.95
N ASP A 49 30.45 23.41 -43.26
CA ASP A 49 31.32 22.98 -44.36
C ASP A 49 32.84 22.98 -44.12
N VAL A 50 33.46 21.78 -44.13
CA VAL A 50 34.05 21.15 -45.33
C VAL A 50 34.70 19.83 -44.90
N ILE A 51 34.16 18.73 -45.43
CA ILE A 51 34.72 17.37 -45.37
C ILE A 51 36.00 17.30 -46.22
N THR A 52 37.08 16.70 -45.69
CA THR A 52 38.03 15.94 -46.52
C THR A 52 38.41 14.62 -45.82
N PRO A 53 38.56 13.50 -46.57
CA PRO A 53 38.42 12.13 -46.08
C PRO A 53 39.78 11.45 -45.84
N VAL A 54 39.77 10.14 -45.46
CA VAL A 54 40.85 9.08 -45.50
C VAL A 54 41.06 8.49 -44.07
N GLU A 55 40.88 7.20 -43.72
CA GLU A 55 40.77 5.92 -44.45
C GLU A 55 39.84 4.89 -43.78
N ASN A 56 39.36 3.98 -44.63
CA ASN A 56 38.62 2.74 -44.37
C ASN A 56 39.31 1.80 -43.37
N PHE A 57 38.53 1.23 -42.45
CA PHE A 57 38.77 -0.12 -41.92
C PHE A 57 37.58 -1.03 -42.27
N PRO A 58 37.83 -2.32 -42.57
CA PRO A 58 36.93 -3.16 -43.34
C PRO A 58 35.76 -3.71 -42.52
N GLU A 59 34.61 -3.80 -43.18
CA GLU A 59 33.47 -4.60 -42.74
C GLU A 59 33.88 -6.07 -42.58
N THR A 60 33.88 -6.56 -41.35
CA THR A 60 33.57 -7.95 -41.05
C THR A 60 32.54 -7.97 -39.94
N ASN A 61 31.32 -8.33 -40.34
CA ASN A 61 30.23 -8.76 -39.49
C ASN A 61 30.75 -9.74 -38.44
N ASP A 62 30.73 -9.33 -37.18
CA ASP A 62 30.49 -10.17 -36.00
C ASP A 62 30.50 -9.24 -34.78
N ILE A 63 29.45 -8.43 -34.66
CA ILE A 63 29.04 -7.91 -33.36
C ILE A 63 28.28 -9.06 -32.71
N VAL A 64 28.90 -9.67 -31.71
CA VAL A 64 28.18 -10.48 -30.72
C VAL A 64 27.20 -9.52 -30.05
N LEU A 65 25.94 -9.57 -30.49
CA LEU A 65 24.82 -9.00 -29.77
C LEU A 65 24.71 -9.79 -28.46
N ILE A 66 25.28 -9.25 -27.38
CA ILE A 66 24.78 -9.59 -26.05
C ILE A 66 23.44 -8.87 -25.97
N SER A 67 22.37 -9.65 -26.10
CA SER A 67 21.01 -9.17 -26.02
C SER A 67 20.76 -8.65 -24.60
N ASN A 68 20.59 -7.33 -24.44
CA ASN A 68 19.84 -6.80 -23.30
C ASN A 68 18.40 -7.31 -23.45
N GLN A 69 18.09 -8.39 -22.74
CA GLN A 69 16.74 -8.87 -22.48
C GLN A 69 16.52 -8.66 -20.99
N GLY A 70 16.23 -7.41 -20.59
CA GLY A 70 15.41 -7.24 -19.38
C GLY A 70 14.08 -7.93 -19.66
N LEU A 71 13.63 -8.79 -18.74
CA LEU A 71 12.38 -9.50 -18.90
C LEU A 71 11.26 -8.47 -18.94
N ASN A 72 10.70 -8.20 -20.12
CA ASN A 72 9.40 -7.55 -20.19
C ASN A 72 8.38 -8.62 -19.73
N PHE A 73 8.10 -8.64 -18.42
CA PHE A 73 7.18 -9.59 -17.78
C PHE A 73 5.82 -9.60 -18.49
N ASP A 74 5.35 -8.43 -18.93
CA ASP A 74 4.07 -8.26 -19.65
C ASP A 74 4.08 -8.92 -21.03
N SER A 75 5.24 -9.02 -21.69
CA SER A 75 5.38 -9.68 -23.00
C SER A 75 5.42 -11.22 -22.92
N GLN A 76 5.61 -11.79 -21.73
CA GLN A 76 5.70 -13.23 -21.50
C GLN A 76 4.39 -13.85 -20.96
N ILE A 77 3.47 -13.02 -20.47
CA ILE A 77 2.19 -13.46 -19.92
C ILE A 77 1.12 -13.37 -21.01
N PRO A 78 0.38 -14.46 -21.30
CA PRO A 78 -0.77 -14.39 -22.18
C PRO A 78 -1.78 -13.37 -21.65
N SER A 79 -2.16 -12.36 -22.45
CA SER A 79 -3.04 -11.27 -22.00
C SER A 79 -4.44 -11.71 -21.53
N ASN A 80 -4.83 -12.96 -21.81
CA ASN A 80 -6.05 -13.59 -21.31
C ASN A 80 -5.94 -14.12 -19.87
N ASN A 81 -4.77 -14.03 -19.25
CA ASN A 81 -4.53 -14.39 -17.85
C ASN A 81 -4.66 -13.19 -16.89
N ASN A 82 -4.85 -11.97 -17.41
CA ASN A 82 -5.03 -10.81 -16.55
C ASN A 82 -6.45 -10.78 -15.96
N PRO A 83 -6.60 -10.50 -14.65
CA PRO A 83 -7.91 -10.35 -14.03
C PRO A 83 -8.67 -9.15 -14.58
N ASN A 84 -10.00 -9.16 -14.45
CA ASN A 84 -10.81 -7.99 -14.75
C ASN A 84 -10.69 -6.97 -13.62
N ILE A 85 -10.62 -5.69 -13.98
CA ILE A 85 -10.92 -4.59 -13.06
C ILE A 85 -12.45 -4.59 -12.88
N GLU A 86 -12.94 -5.05 -11.74
CA GLU A 86 -14.37 -5.08 -11.42
C GLU A 86 -14.91 -3.69 -11.16
N PHE A 87 -14.14 -2.88 -10.43
CA PHE A 87 -14.37 -1.45 -10.30
C PHE A 87 -13.04 -0.72 -10.10
N SER A 88 -13.07 0.57 -10.40
CA SER A 88 -12.06 1.54 -10.00
C SER A 88 -12.73 2.88 -9.71
N ASP A 89 -12.22 3.61 -8.74
CA ASP A 89 -12.69 4.96 -8.40
C ASP A 89 -11.51 5.91 -8.19
N LEU A 90 -11.79 7.20 -8.33
CA LEU A 90 -10.87 8.30 -8.01
C LEU A 90 -11.52 9.14 -6.90
N LEU A 91 -11.10 8.91 -5.67
CA LEU A 91 -11.62 9.59 -4.50
C LEU A 91 -10.78 10.83 -4.21
N GLY A 92 -11.39 12.01 -4.31
CA GLY A 92 -10.65 13.25 -4.08
C GLY A 92 -11.52 14.50 -4.16
N GLY A 93 -10.87 15.64 -3.93
CA GLY A 93 -11.48 16.96 -3.92
C GLY A 93 -10.79 17.92 -4.89
N SER A 94 -10.65 19.17 -4.47
CA SER A 94 -10.04 20.23 -5.29
C SER A 94 -8.51 20.32 -5.17
N SER A 95 -7.91 19.57 -4.25
CA SER A 95 -6.49 19.60 -3.87
C SER A 95 -5.88 18.21 -3.95
N PHE A 96 -4.67 18.02 -3.40
CA PHE A 96 -3.95 16.75 -3.46
C PHE A 96 -4.46 15.76 -2.39
N GLU A 97 -4.68 14.52 -2.82
CA GLU A 97 -4.92 13.35 -2.01
C GLU A 97 -3.86 12.29 -2.26
N ASP A 98 -3.61 11.49 -1.22
CA ASP A 98 -2.69 10.36 -1.24
C ASP A 98 -3.28 9.18 -0.46
N GLY A 99 -3.55 8.05 -1.12
CA GLY A 99 -4.12 6.85 -0.48
C GLY A 99 -3.02 5.85 -0.12
N ARG A 100 -2.89 5.47 1.15
CA ARG A 100 -1.70 4.78 1.66
C ARG A 100 -1.90 3.35 2.13
N GLY A 101 -2.99 3.09 2.86
CA GLY A 101 -3.28 1.76 3.38
C GLY A 101 -4.66 1.28 2.93
N ILE A 102 -4.80 -0.04 2.73
CA ILE A 102 -6.04 -0.70 2.34
C ILE A 102 -6.23 -2.04 3.07
N THR A 103 -7.45 -2.31 3.49
CA THR A 103 -7.85 -3.64 4.02
C THR A 103 -9.28 -3.99 3.59
N THR A 104 -9.71 -5.23 3.86
CA THR A 104 -11.06 -5.71 3.59
C THR A 104 -11.64 -6.52 4.74
N ASP A 105 -12.97 -6.50 4.88
CA ASP A 105 -13.67 -7.44 5.77
C ASP A 105 -14.13 -8.72 5.05
N GLU A 106 -14.67 -9.69 5.80
CA GLU A 106 -15.18 -10.96 5.26
C GLU A 106 -16.36 -10.77 4.27
N GLU A 107 -17.09 -9.66 4.36
CA GLU A 107 -18.13 -9.29 3.40
C GLU A 107 -17.59 -8.70 2.08
N GLY A 108 -16.29 -8.40 2.03
CA GLY A 108 -15.60 -7.76 0.91
C GLY A 108 -15.81 -6.25 0.83
N ASN A 109 -16.23 -5.60 1.92
CA ASN A 109 -16.15 -4.14 2.00
C ASN A 109 -14.67 -3.73 2.08
N ILE A 110 -14.38 -2.55 1.54
CA ILE A 110 -13.01 -2.08 1.36
C ILE A 110 -12.82 -0.83 2.18
N TYR A 111 -11.74 -0.79 2.94
CA TYR A 111 -11.43 0.30 3.85
C TYR A 111 -10.08 0.89 3.44
N ILE A 112 -10.02 2.20 3.31
CA ILE A 112 -8.80 2.90 2.90
C ILE A 112 -8.52 4.10 3.80
N THR A 113 -7.24 4.40 3.98
CA THR A 113 -6.74 5.60 4.66
C THR A 113 -5.64 6.28 3.87
N GLY A 114 -5.22 7.45 4.33
CA GLY A 114 -4.18 8.26 3.72
C GLY A 114 -4.29 9.71 4.14
N SER A 115 -4.03 10.64 3.23
CA SER A 115 -4.11 12.09 3.46
C SER A 115 -4.92 12.82 2.39
N THR A 116 -5.57 13.91 2.78
CA THR A 116 -6.25 14.83 1.86
C THR A 116 -5.91 16.27 2.23
N ASN A 117 -5.56 17.08 1.23
CA ASN A 117 -5.40 18.53 1.35
C ASN A 117 -6.66 19.28 0.91
N SER A 118 -7.74 18.56 0.59
CA SER A 118 -8.97 19.13 0.03
C SER A 118 -9.91 19.54 1.14
N ILE A 119 -10.35 20.80 1.11
CA ILE A 119 -11.43 21.28 1.97
C ILE A 119 -12.81 20.72 1.57
N ASP A 120 -12.88 20.13 0.38
CA ASP A 120 -14.06 19.59 -0.26
C ASP A 120 -13.93 18.09 -0.57
N PHE A 121 -13.05 17.37 0.15
CA PHE A 121 -13.01 15.91 0.13
C PHE A 121 -14.40 15.33 0.40
N PRO A 122 -14.79 14.24 -0.29
CA PRO A 122 -16.08 13.61 -0.08
C PRO A 122 -16.27 13.19 1.38
N VAL A 123 -17.36 13.62 2.00
CA VAL A 123 -17.74 13.21 3.34
C VAL A 123 -19.20 12.79 3.38
N THR A 124 -19.49 11.78 4.18
CA THR A 124 -20.85 11.25 4.33
C THR A 124 -21.57 11.83 5.54
N ALA A 125 -22.91 11.79 5.52
CA ALA A 125 -23.71 12.28 6.64
C ALA A 125 -23.43 11.46 7.92
N ASN A 126 -23.19 12.15 9.03
CA ASN A 126 -22.84 11.60 10.35
C ASN A 126 -21.40 11.09 10.52
N SER A 127 -20.46 11.50 9.66
CA SER A 127 -19.05 11.21 9.90
C SER A 127 -18.49 11.85 11.17
N VAL A 128 -17.48 11.22 11.76
CA VAL A 128 -16.77 11.74 12.96
C VAL A 128 -16.24 13.15 12.75
N GLN A 129 -15.75 13.45 11.54
CA GLN A 129 -15.31 14.77 11.15
C GLN A 129 -15.75 15.08 9.71
N ASN A 130 -16.56 16.13 9.56
CA ASN A 130 -17.17 16.51 8.28
C ASN A 130 -16.57 17.79 7.68
N SER A 131 -15.48 18.28 8.26
CA SER A 131 -14.76 19.46 7.79
C SER A 131 -13.27 19.26 8.00
N PHE A 132 -12.51 19.61 6.98
CA PHE A 132 -11.07 19.76 7.04
C PHE A 132 -10.66 20.69 8.20
N ALA A 133 -9.79 20.21 9.08
CA ALA A 133 -9.37 20.90 10.29
C ALA A 133 -7.97 21.48 10.18
N GLY A 134 -7.05 20.85 9.43
CA GLY A 134 -5.62 21.05 9.68
C GLY A 134 -4.73 21.22 8.47
N GLY A 135 -3.82 22.18 8.59
CA GLY A 135 -2.72 22.42 7.67
C GLY A 135 -2.19 23.84 7.66
N ASN A 136 -0.89 24.03 7.39
CA ASN A 136 -0.24 25.34 7.31
C ASN A 136 -0.04 25.81 5.85
N GLU A 137 0.51 27.03 5.65
CA GLU A 137 0.70 27.65 4.33
C GLU A 137 1.61 26.85 3.35
N PHE A 138 2.25 25.76 3.78
CA PHE A 138 3.26 25.02 3.01
C PHE A 138 2.85 23.61 2.54
N GLY A 139 1.60 23.17 2.75
CA GLY A 139 1.04 21.98 2.12
C GLY A 139 0.85 20.81 3.08
N SER A 140 -0.34 20.75 3.67
CA SER A 140 -0.62 19.97 4.86
C SER A 140 -2.07 19.52 4.82
N GLY A 141 -2.32 18.24 5.05
CA GLY A 141 -3.63 17.62 4.95
C GLY A 141 -4.11 17.07 6.28
N ASP A 142 -5.36 16.61 6.29
CA ASP A 142 -5.91 15.76 7.33
C ASP A 142 -5.76 14.29 6.89
N ALA A 143 -5.69 13.38 7.85
CA ALA A 143 -5.90 11.98 7.54
C ALA A 143 -7.36 11.78 7.07
N PHE A 144 -7.62 10.70 6.37
CA PHE A 144 -9.00 10.32 6.04
C PHE A 144 -9.24 8.84 6.28
N VAL A 145 -10.51 8.48 6.39
CA VAL A 145 -10.97 7.09 6.33
C VAL A 145 -12.13 7.03 5.35
N ALA A 146 -12.10 6.08 4.43
CA ALA A 146 -13.22 5.81 3.53
C ALA A 146 -13.53 4.32 3.46
N LYS A 147 -14.82 3.99 3.33
CA LYS A 147 -15.35 2.63 3.22
C LYS A 147 -16.16 2.51 1.94
N TYR A 148 -15.88 1.48 1.15
CA TYR A 148 -16.61 1.08 -0.04
C TYR A 148 -17.32 -0.25 0.17
N SER A 149 -18.48 -0.42 -0.44
CA SER A 149 -19.11 -1.74 -0.57
C SER A 149 -18.34 -2.63 -1.57
N PRO A 150 -18.60 -3.96 -1.59
CA PRO A 150 -17.89 -4.88 -2.48
C PRO A 150 -18.10 -4.63 -3.98
N ASP A 151 -19.11 -3.82 -4.33
CA ASP A 151 -19.42 -3.38 -5.69
C ASP A 151 -18.82 -2.02 -6.06
N GLY A 152 -18.01 -1.42 -5.18
CA GLY A 152 -17.33 -0.15 -5.41
C GLY A 152 -18.16 1.10 -5.12
N THR A 153 -19.28 0.99 -4.41
CA THR A 153 -20.03 2.18 -3.96
C THR A 153 -19.42 2.73 -2.66
N LEU A 154 -19.05 4.02 -2.66
CA LEU A 154 -18.62 4.71 -1.43
C LEU A 154 -19.76 4.72 -0.39
N ILE A 155 -19.58 3.99 0.71
CA ILE A 155 -20.51 3.92 1.84
C ILE A 155 -20.30 5.12 2.76
N TYR A 156 -19.03 5.39 3.08
CA TYR A 156 -18.64 6.35 4.11
C TYR A 156 -17.29 6.99 3.78
N ALA A 157 -17.12 8.26 4.14
CA ALA A 157 -15.83 8.94 4.18
C ALA A 157 -15.82 10.05 5.25
N THR A 158 -14.67 10.24 5.90
CA THR A 158 -14.42 11.26 6.93
C THR A 158 -13.02 11.82 6.83
N TYR A 159 -12.85 13.05 7.31
CA TYR A 159 -11.55 13.53 7.74
C TYR A 159 -11.18 12.94 9.11
N LEU A 160 -9.92 13.04 9.49
CA LEU A 160 -9.40 12.71 10.80
C LEU A 160 -8.14 13.56 11.04
N GLY A 161 -8.26 14.61 11.85
CA GLY A 161 -7.14 15.53 12.09
C GLY A 161 -7.46 16.67 13.06
N GLY A 162 -6.42 17.42 13.41
CA GLY A 162 -6.46 18.64 14.20
C GLY A 162 -6.07 19.84 13.35
N SER A 163 -5.32 20.81 13.89
CA SER A 163 -4.94 22.05 13.20
C SER A 163 -3.63 21.98 12.42
N GLY A 164 -2.80 20.97 12.70
CA GLY A 164 -1.54 20.67 12.03
C GLY A 164 -1.73 19.68 10.88
N ASP A 165 -0.63 19.04 10.49
CA ASP A 165 -0.60 18.07 9.40
C ASP A 165 -0.86 16.68 9.97
N ASP A 166 -1.84 15.98 9.42
CA ASP A 166 -2.25 14.65 9.85
C ASP A 166 -2.35 13.74 8.64
N PHE A 167 -1.86 12.51 8.75
CA PHE A 167 -2.00 11.53 7.66
C PHE A 167 -2.05 10.12 8.20
N GLY A 168 -2.98 9.31 7.68
CA GLY A 168 -3.03 7.87 7.93
C GLY A 168 -1.92 7.18 7.15
N THR A 169 -1.25 6.20 7.77
CA THR A 169 -0.26 5.36 7.09
C THR A 169 -0.80 3.99 6.79
N ASP A 170 -1.64 3.44 7.67
CA ASP A 170 -2.17 2.09 7.51
C ASP A 170 -3.50 1.89 8.27
N ILE A 171 -4.29 0.90 7.86
CA ILE A 171 -5.67 0.65 8.30
C ILE A 171 -5.98 -0.84 8.41
N GLU A 172 -6.62 -1.23 9.52
CA GLU A 172 -7.12 -2.59 9.73
C GLU A 172 -8.57 -2.59 10.23
N VAL A 173 -9.25 -3.73 10.08
CA VAL A 173 -10.62 -3.93 10.57
C VAL A 173 -10.74 -5.21 11.39
N ASP A 174 -11.54 -5.17 12.45
CA ASP A 174 -11.85 -6.37 13.24
C ASP A 174 -13.08 -7.13 12.73
N GLU A 175 -13.34 -8.32 13.29
CA GLU A 175 -14.51 -9.15 12.95
C GLU A 175 -15.88 -8.45 13.18
N SER A 176 -15.91 -7.36 13.96
CA SER A 176 -17.13 -6.57 14.18
C SER A 176 -17.29 -5.43 13.17
N GLY A 177 -16.30 -5.24 12.28
CA GLY A 177 -16.20 -4.15 11.32
C GLY A 177 -15.64 -2.87 11.91
N ASP A 178 -15.21 -2.85 13.18
CA ASP A 178 -14.61 -1.64 13.75
C ASP A 178 -13.26 -1.38 13.08
N ILE A 179 -12.97 -0.10 12.85
CA ILE A 179 -11.88 0.34 11.98
C ILE A 179 -10.75 0.88 12.83
N TYR A 180 -9.53 0.41 12.61
CA TYR A 180 -8.32 0.81 13.32
C TYR A 180 -7.39 1.50 12.34
N VAL A 181 -6.94 2.70 12.67
CA VAL A 181 -6.07 3.50 11.81
C VAL A 181 -4.87 3.94 12.61
N THR A 182 -3.69 3.81 12.01
CA THR A 182 -2.48 4.48 12.50
C THR A 182 -2.00 5.52 11.50
N GLY A 183 -1.20 6.45 11.98
CA GLY A 183 -0.70 7.54 11.18
C GLY A 183 0.09 8.53 12.01
N ASN A 184 0.43 9.65 11.40
CA ASN A 184 1.27 10.67 12.01
C ASN A 184 0.49 11.97 12.16
N THR A 185 0.73 12.68 13.25
CA THR A 185 0.06 13.93 13.57
C THR A 185 1.05 14.97 14.06
N ASN A 186 0.98 16.15 13.46
CA ASN A 186 1.61 17.39 13.95
C ASN A 186 0.62 18.24 14.77
N SER A 187 -0.60 17.73 14.97
CA SER A 187 -1.69 18.46 15.58
C SER A 187 -1.65 18.34 17.10
N VAL A 188 -1.39 19.44 17.80
CA VAL A 188 -1.50 19.51 19.27
C VAL A 188 -2.96 19.29 19.74
N ASP A 189 -3.92 19.52 18.85
CA ASP A 189 -5.36 19.39 19.05
C ASP A 189 -5.98 18.23 18.26
N PHE A 190 -5.20 17.18 17.93
CA PHE A 190 -5.71 15.94 17.35
C PHE A 190 -6.88 15.37 18.19
N PRO A 191 -7.92 14.77 17.57
CA PRO A 191 -9.15 14.37 18.26
C PRO A 191 -8.97 13.13 19.15
N THR A 192 -8.34 13.30 20.32
CA THR A 192 -8.16 12.23 21.31
C THR A 192 -9.44 11.89 22.06
N VAL A 193 -9.70 10.59 22.25
CA VAL A 193 -10.86 10.03 22.96
C VAL A 193 -10.41 8.80 23.74
N ASN A 194 -10.73 8.70 25.03
CA ASN A 194 -10.33 7.57 25.88
C ASN A 194 -8.82 7.21 25.79
N ALA A 195 -7.98 8.22 25.59
CA ALA A 195 -6.60 8.03 25.13
C ALA A 195 -5.66 7.43 26.19
N LEU A 196 -4.77 6.54 25.74
CA LEU A 196 -3.58 6.11 26.46
C LEU A 196 -2.65 7.31 26.75
N GLN A 197 -2.41 8.13 25.73
CA GLN A 197 -1.66 9.38 25.75
C GLN A 197 -2.53 10.49 25.16
N ASN A 198 -2.87 11.48 25.98
CA ASN A 198 -3.75 12.59 25.61
C ASN A 198 -3.02 13.91 25.38
N THR A 199 -1.68 13.89 25.42
CA THR A 199 -0.83 15.07 25.27
C THR A 199 0.16 14.77 24.16
N TYR A 200 0.18 15.63 23.16
CA TYR A 200 1.15 15.61 22.07
C TYR A 200 2.57 15.72 22.62
N GLY A 201 3.42 14.75 22.28
CA GLY A 201 4.80 14.62 22.70
C GLY A 201 5.72 15.59 21.95
N GLY A 202 5.58 15.69 20.63
CA GLY A 202 6.27 16.67 19.81
C GLY A 202 7.12 16.05 18.71
N GLY A 203 8.16 16.78 18.31
CA GLY A 203 9.00 16.44 17.17
C GLY A 203 9.45 17.70 16.42
N GLU A 204 10.61 17.62 15.78
CA GLU A 204 11.16 18.75 15.01
C GLU A 204 10.44 18.95 13.67
N PHE A 205 9.98 17.85 13.04
CA PHE A 205 9.54 17.86 11.65
C PHE A 205 8.16 17.24 11.42
N SER A 206 7.74 16.24 12.22
CA SER A 206 6.57 15.44 11.83
C SER A 206 5.75 14.83 12.98
N GLY A 207 6.08 15.17 14.22
CA GLY A 207 5.19 14.92 15.35
C GLY A 207 5.17 13.49 15.86
N ASP A 208 4.02 13.12 16.43
CA ASP A 208 3.79 11.84 17.08
C ASP A 208 3.00 10.91 16.15
N ALA A 209 3.15 9.62 16.36
CA ALA A 209 2.21 8.64 15.84
C ALA A 209 0.86 8.80 16.53
N PHE A 210 -0.22 8.38 15.86
CA PHE A 210 -1.54 8.23 16.45
C PHE A 210 -2.11 6.83 16.21
N VAL A 211 -3.10 6.50 17.03
CA VAL A 211 -3.92 5.30 16.88
C VAL A 211 -5.36 5.70 17.11
N VAL A 212 -6.24 5.37 16.16
CA VAL A 212 -7.68 5.65 16.23
C VAL A 212 -8.45 4.37 16.00
N LYS A 213 -9.44 4.11 16.85
CA LYS A 213 -10.49 3.13 16.60
C LYS A 213 -11.80 3.85 16.32
N LEU A 214 -12.40 3.60 15.17
CA LEU A 214 -13.73 4.07 14.77
C LEU A 214 -14.73 2.92 14.81
N SER A 215 -16.00 3.25 15.03
CA SER A 215 -17.09 2.30 14.79
C SER A 215 -17.19 1.92 13.32
N ASP A 216 -17.74 0.74 13.01
CA ASP A 216 -17.98 0.24 11.64
C ASP A 216 -18.67 1.24 10.69
N ASP A 217 -19.59 2.06 11.21
CA ASP A 217 -20.30 3.07 10.43
C ASP A 217 -19.55 4.42 10.34
N GLY A 218 -18.38 4.51 10.96
CA GLY A 218 -17.54 5.70 10.99
C GLY A 218 -18.18 6.91 11.69
N SER A 219 -19.20 6.69 12.53
CA SER A 219 -19.92 7.77 13.21
C SER A 219 -19.37 8.12 14.59
N ASN A 220 -18.53 7.27 15.16
CA ASN A 220 -17.96 7.46 16.50
C ASN A 220 -16.48 7.07 16.56
N ILE A 221 -15.68 7.87 17.27
CA ILE A 221 -14.34 7.48 17.73
C ILE A 221 -14.52 6.70 19.04
N GLU A 222 -14.17 5.42 19.06
CA GLU A 222 -14.21 4.58 20.27
C GLU A 222 -13.04 4.92 21.20
N TYR A 223 -11.84 4.99 20.63
CA TYR A 223 -10.68 5.61 21.25
C TYR A 223 -9.77 6.24 20.19
N SER A 224 -8.98 7.22 20.62
CA SER A 224 -7.97 7.89 19.81
C SER A 224 -6.88 8.40 20.74
N THR A 225 -5.62 8.10 20.43
CA THR A 225 -4.46 8.40 21.26
C THR A 225 -3.28 8.84 20.42
N TYR A 226 -2.44 9.72 20.97
CA TYR A 226 -1.06 9.84 20.49
C TYR A 226 -0.25 8.61 20.92
N LEU A 227 0.91 8.42 20.30
CA LEU A 227 1.93 7.46 20.71
C LEU A 227 3.31 8.06 20.38
N GLY A 228 3.93 8.70 21.36
CA GLY A 228 5.20 9.38 21.14
C GLY A 228 5.84 9.99 22.39
N GLY A 229 7.10 10.39 22.25
CA GLY A 229 7.89 11.16 23.18
C GLY A 229 8.18 12.57 22.65
N GLN A 230 9.31 13.15 23.04
CA GLN A 230 9.69 14.52 22.66
C GLN A 230 10.33 14.65 21.26
N ASP A 231 10.67 13.53 20.65
CA ASP A 231 11.39 13.42 19.37
C ASP A 231 10.38 13.08 18.26
N ASN A 232 10.79 12.88 17.01
CA ASN A 232 9.81 12.49 15.99
C ASN A 232 9.50 10.99 16.16
N ASP A 233 8.21 10.65 16.16
CA ASP A 233 7.75 9.29 16.34
C ASP A 233 6.79 8.96 15.21
N PHE A 234 7.27 8.17 14.25
CA PHE A 234 6.53 7.85 13.05
C PHE A 234 5.86 6.49 13.17
N SER A 235 4.57 6.37 12.83
CA SER A 235 3.98 5.05 12.53
C SER A 235 4.11 4.75 11.05
N SER A 236 4.20 3.46 10.71
CA SER A 236 4.22 2.99 9.33
C SER A 236 3.14 1.93 9.06
N GLY A 237 2.97 0.94 9.96
CA GLY A 237 2.03 -0.18 9.77
C GLY A 237 1.26 -0.56 11.04
N ILE A 238 0.12 -1.22 10.87
CA ILE A 238 -0.78 -1.69 11.92
C ILE A 238 -1.21 -3.14 11.68
N ALA A 239 -1.34 -3.93 12.75
CA ALA A 239 -1.91 -5.28 12.70
C ALA A 239 -2.78 -5.57 13.92
N LEU A 240 -3.74 -6.48 13.81
CA LEU A 240 -4.67 -6.86 14.88
C LEU A 240 -4.54 -8.34 15.26
N ASP A 241 -4.54 -8.66 16.56
CA ASP A 241 -4.74 -10.05 17.00
C ASP A 241 -6.21 -10.44 17.15
N ASP A 242 -6.50 -11.74 17.26
CA ASP A 242 -7.84 -12.30 17.45
C ASP A 242 -8.60 -11.73 18.68
N ASN A 243 -7.91 -11.06 19.61
CA ASN A 243 -8.55 -10.38 20.75
C ASN A 243 -8.77 -8.88 20.49
N GLY A 244 -8.50 -8.40 19.28
CA GLY A 244 -8.54 -7.01 18.86
C GLY A 244 -7.44 -6.14 19.46
N ASN A 245 -6.34 -6.70 19.98
CA ASN A 245 -5.22 -5.86 20.41
C ASN A 245 -4.44 -5.37 19.18
N VAL A 246 -4.01 -4.12 19.24
CA VAL A 246 -3.37 -3.43 18.12
C VAL A 246 -1.87 -3.51 18.23
N TYR A 247 -1.20 -3.91 17.16
CA TYR A 247 0.24 -3.88 16.99
C TYR A 247 0.59 -2.75 16.04
N ILE A 248 1.60 -1.95 16.38
CA ILE A 248 2.04 -0.82 15.57
C ILE A 248 3.55 -0.85 15.48
N THR A 249 4.04 -0.60 14.29
CA THR A 249 5.46 -0.40 14.03
C THR A 249 5.72 0.98 13.43
N GLY A 250 6.98 1.37 13.48
CA GLY A 250 7.48 2.60 12.88
C GLY A 250 8.85 2.94 13.45
N ASP A 251 9.24 4.20 13.44
CA ASP A 251 10.54 4.65 13.92
C ASP A 251 10.44 5.85 14.86
N THR A 252 11.31 5.88 15.87
CA THR A 252 11.37 6.95 16.87
C THR A 252 12.78 7.49 16.99
N GLY A 253 12.90 8.82 17.07
CA GLY A 253 14.15 9.51 17.33
C GLY A 253 14.24 10.86 16.63
N ALA A 254 15.42 11.46 16.69
CA ALA A 254 15.65 12.76 16.09
C ALA A 254 17.05 12.85 15.49
N LEU A 255 17.15 13.47 14.31
CA LEU A 255 18.46 13.86 13.76
C LEU A 255 19.08 15.01 14.57
N LEU A 256 18.25 15.83 15.19
CA LEU A 256 18.62 16.89 16.14
C LEU A 256 17.55 17.00 17.23
N ARG A 257 17.93 16.74 18.48
CA ARG A 257 17.01 16.91 19.61
C ARG A 257 16.69 18.39 19.86
N PHE A 258 15.42 18.78 19.70
CA PHE A 258 14.96 20.14 19.99
C PHE A 258 13.72 20.17 20.89
N PRO A 259 13.79 20.85 22.07
CA PRO A 259 14.97 21.47 22.66
C PRO A 259 15.99 20.44 23.19
N ILE A 260 17.29 20.77 23.08
CA ILE A 260 18.41 20.00 23.67
C ILE A 260 18.22 19.73 25.18
N VAL A 261 17.37 20.53 25.85
CA VAL A 261 16.94 20.29 27.22
C VAL A 261 15.54 19.65 27.19
N PRO A 262 15.36 18.41 27.68
CA PRO A 262 14.06 17.74 27.71
C PRO A 262 12.96 18.67 28.25
N LEU A 263 11.81 18.69 27.56
CA LEU A 263 10.64 19.42 28.04
C LEU A 263 10.12 18.74 29.32
N THR A 264 9.99 19.51 30.39
CA THR A 264 9.52 18.94 31.67
C THR A 264 8.11 18.40 31.53
N GLY A 265 7.95 17.08 31.69
CA GLY A 265 6.66 16.39 31.61
C GLY A 265 6.43 15.62 30.31
N ILE A 266 7.32 15.77 29.32
CA ILE A 266 7.34 14.96 28.09
C ILE A 266 8.57 14.06 28.17
N GLY A 267 8.35 12.75 28.03
CA GLY A 267 9.39 11.72 28.14
C GLY A 267 10.02 11.39 26.80
N ASP A 268 10.92 10.41 26.81
CA ASP A 268 11.31 9.69 25.61
C ASP A 268 10.15 8.80 25.15
N PHE A 269 10.26 8.17 23.97
CA PHE A 269 9.24 7.26 23.45
C PHE A 269 8.81 6.21 24.49
N PRO A 270 7.49 5.97 24.66
CA PRO A 270 6.99 5.15 25.75
C PRO A 270 7.34 3.66 25.54
N THR A 271 8.31 3.13 26.28
CA THR A 271 8.65 1.71 26.31
C THR A 271 8.17 1.03 27.60
N THR A 272 8.08 -0.31 27.57
CA THR A 272 7.64 -1.11 28.74
C THR A 272 8.81 -1.76 29.49
N GLU A 273 8.60 -2.16 30.75
CA GLU A 273 9.67 -2.67 31.63
C GLU A 273 10.42 -3.90 31.07
N ASN A 274 9.74 -4.75 30.28
CA ASN A 274 10.30 -5.97 29.68
C ASN A 274 10.64 -5.81 28.19
N ALA A 275 10.74 -4.58 27.70
CA ALA A 275 11.14 -4.32 26.32
C ALA A 275 12.48 -4.99 25.98
N LEU A 276 12.60 -5.50 24.75
CA LEU A 276 13.88 -5.95 24.18
C LEU A 276 14.93 -4.83 24.27
N GLN A 277 14.52 -3.61 23.93
CA GLN A 277 15.29 -2.38 24.07
C GLN A 277 14.36 -1.26 24.56
N ASN A 278 14.73 -0.58 25.65
CA ASN A 278 13.88 0.42 26.31
C ASN A 278 14.37 1.87 26.14
N THR A 279 15.51 2.07 25.49
CA THR A 279 16.11 3.39 25.21
C THR A 279 16.84 3.35 23.88
N LEU A 280 16.83 4.45 23.12
CA LEU A 280 17.67 4.62 21.94
C LEU A 280 19.14 4.39 22.30
N ILE A 281 19.87 3.64 21.47
CA ILE A 281 21.31 3.45 21.65
C ILE A 281 22.06 4.76 21.33
N ASN A 282 21.60 5.48 20.31
CA ASN A 282 22.09 6.79 19.92
C ASN A 282 20.93 7.78 19.75
N GLU A 283 20.87 8.80 20.62
CA GLU A 283 19.80 9.81 20.64
C GLU A 283 19.76 10.74 19.40
N PHE A 284 20.70 10.58 18.46
CA PHE A 284 20.76 11.35 17.20
C PHE A 284 20.37 10.53 15.96
N ASN A 285 19.93 9.29 16.15
CA ASN A 285 19.44 8.42 15.10
C ASN A 285 18.03 7.96 15.45
N ARG A 286 17.39 7.25 14.52
CA ARG A 286 16.06 6.67 14.72
C ARG A 286 16.20 5.17 14.85
N ASP A 287 15.53 4.59 15.82
CA ASP A 287 15.40 3.14 15.95
C ASP A 287 13.96 2.76 15.59
N ALA A 288 13.75 1.56 15.06
CA ALA A 288 12.40 1.04 14.89
C ALA A 288 11.74 0.83 16.26
N PHE A 289 10.42 0.89 16.35
CA PHE A 289 9.67 0.46 17.52
C PHE A 289 8.59 -0.56 17.16
N VAL A 290 8.21 -1.38 18.14
CA VAL A 290 6.99 -2.19 18.07
C VAL A 290 6.20 -2.02 19.36
N SER A 291 4.95 -1.58 19.23
CA SER A 291 4.04 -1.34 20.34
C SER A 291 2.79 -2.20 20.21
N LYS A 292 2.33 -2.79 21.32
CA LYS A 292 1.06 -3.50 21.42
C LYS A 292 0.12 -2.77 22.38
N ILE A 293 -1.06 -2.39 21.92
CA ILE A 293 -2.07 -1.65 22.69
C ILE A 293 -3.28 -2.56 22.91
N SER A 294 -3.89 -2.48 24.10
CA SER A 294 -5.11 -3.22 24.41
C SER A 294 -6.26 -2.81 23.50
N THR A 295 -7.19 -3.74 23.23
CA THR A 295 -8.34 -3.49 22.34
C THR A 295 -9.20 -2.26 22.71
N ASP A 296 -9.21 -1.87 24.00
CA ASP A 296 -9.93 -0.70 24.49
C ASP A 296 -9.10 0.60 24.47
N GLY A 297 -7.88 0.55 23.92
CA GLY A 297 -6.95 1.68 23.84
C GLY A 297 -6.37 2.12 25.19
N SER A 298 -6.63 1.41 26.29
CA SER A 298 -6.31 1.90 27.65
C SER A 298 -4.94 1.48 28.19
N GLN A 299 -4.27 0.50 27.57
CA GLN A 299 -3.00 -0.05 28.03
C GLN A 299 -2.01 -0.27 26.90
N LEU A 300 -0.77 0.18 27.10
CA LEU A 300 0.39 -0.30 26.36
C LEU A 300 0.80 -1.66 26.94
N ILE A 301 0.37 -2.74 26.29
CA ILE A 301 0.61 -4.13 26.73
C ILE A 301 2.11 -4.43 26.71
N TYR A 302 2.76 -4.12 25.58
CA TYR A 302 4.21 -4.02 25.49
C TYR A 302 4.58 -2.91 24.52
N SER A 303 5.80 -2.40 24.67
CA SER A 303 6.43 -1.53 23.68
C SER A 303 7.94 -1.63 23.82
N THR A 304 8.61 -1.82 22.69
CA THR A 304 10.05 -1.99 22.59
C THR A 304 10.61 -1.24 21.40
N LEU A 305 11.87 -0.84 21.52
CA LEU A 305 12.68 -0.40 20.40
C LEU A 305 13.39 -1.60 19.77
N LEU A 306 13.88 -1.41 18.55
CA LEU A 306 14.68 -2.33 17.78
C LEU A 306 15.65 -1.52 16.91
N GLY A 307 16.91 -1.45 17.31
CA GLY A 307 17.92 -0.75 16.54
C GLY A 307 19.35 -0.99 16.99
N GLY A 308 20.28 -0.40 16.25
CA GLY A 308 21.71 -0.41 16.50
C GLY A 308 22.26 0.99 16.74
N ASN A 309 23.50 1.25 16.31
CA ASN A 309 24.13 2.56 16.48
C ASN A 309 23.78 3.59 15.39
N ASP A 310 23.17 3.17 14.28
CA ASP A 310 22.76 4.00 13.14
C ASP A 310 21.22 3.97 12.97
N THR A 311 20.70 4.44 11.84
CA THR A 311 19.27 4.60 11.61
C THR A 311 18.60 3.30 11.16
N GLU A 312 17.46 3.00 11.77
CA GLU A 312 16.48 2.02 11.34
C GLU A 312 15.18 2.71 10.95
N VAL A 313 14.56 2.24 9.87
CA VAL A 313 13.22 2.63 9.46
C VAL A 313 12.40 1.35 9.38
N SER A 314 11.30 1.27 10.12
CA SER A 314 10.31 0.20 9.95
C SER A 314 9.25 0.66 8.98
N ASN A 315 8.89 -0.21 8.03
CA ASN A 315 7.89 0.14 7.00
C ASN A 315 6.59 -0.63 7.22
N ASP A 316 6.63 -1.89 7.66
CA ASP A 316 5.41 -2.71 7.75
C ASP A 316 5.49 -3.78 8.86
N ILE A 317 4.32 -4.21 9.36
CA ILE A 317 4.14 -5.19 10.42
C ILE A 317 2.98 -6.14 10.10
N THR A 318 3.21 -7.43 10.36
CA THR A 318 2.15 -8.45 10.40
C THR A 318 2.33 -9.33 11.64
N ILE A 319 1.35 -10.18 11.94
CA ILE A 319 1.41 -11.08 13.10
C ILE A 319 0.99 -12.51 12.73
N ASP A 320 1.46 -13.49 13.50
CA ASP A 320 0.89 -14.84 13.45
C ASP A 320 -0.20 -15.06 14.50
N SER A 321 -0.94 -16.17 14.36
CA SER A 321 -1.97 -16.61 15.32
C SER A 321 -1.45 -16.89 16.74
N SER A 322 -0.14 -16.93 16.96
CA SER A 322 0.46 -17.00 18.31
C SER A 322 0.73 -15.62 18.91
N GLY A 323 0.45 -14.55 18.15
CA GLY A 323 0.69 -13.16 18.50
C GLY A 323 2.14 -12.72 18.34
N ASN A 324 2.98 -13.49 17.64
CA ASN A 324 4.34 -13.04 17.35
C ASN A 324 4.29 -11.97 16.25
N ALA A 325 5.01 -10.87 16.45
CA ALA A 325 5.06 -9.79 15.47
C ALA A 325 6.21 -9.99 14.48
N TYR A 326 5.94 -9.76 13.20
CA TYR A 326 6.90 -9.79 12.11
C TYR A 326 6.97 -8.40 11.52
N ILE A 327 8.18 -7.87 11.40
CA ILE A 327 8.43 -6.49 10.97
C ILE A 327 9.54 -6.47 9.94
N THR A 328 9.35 -5.63 8.93
CA THR A 328 10.34 -5.35 7.89
C THR A 328 10.64 -3.86 7.81
N GLY A 329 11.78 -3.56 7.23
CA GLY A 329 12.27 -2.21 7.09
C GLY A 329 13.70 -2.21 6.59
N ASP A 330 14.40 -1.10 6.80
CA ASP A 330 15.79 -0.96 6.44
C ASP A 330 16.66 -0.49 7.63
N THR A 331 17.90 -0.99 7.68
CA THR A 331 18.87 -0.68 8.73
C THR A 331 20.20 -0.26 8.15
N ARG A 332 20.77 0.82 8.68
CA ARG A 332 22.16 1.25 8.41
C ARG A 332 23.13 0.77 9.49
N SER A 333 22.61 0.15 10.54
CA SER A 333 23.38 -0.29 11.69
C SER A 333 24.13 -1.57 11.37
N VAL A 334 25.47 -1.53 11.44
CA VAL A 334 26.32 -2.72 11.37
C VAL A 334 26.14 -3.66 12.58
N ASP A 335 25.50 -3.17 13.62
CA ASP A 335 25.22 -3.86 14.88
C ASP A 335 23.73 -4.00 15.18
N PHE A 336 22.87 -3.93 14.13
CA PHE A 336 21.46 -4.25 14.25
C PHE A 336 21.27 -5.62 14.93
N PRO A 337 20.32 -5.75 15.88
CA PRO A 337 20.09 -6.99 16.62
C PRO A 337 19.75 -8.15 15.68
N THR A 338 20.51 -9.24 15.73
CA THR A 338 20.25 -10.44 14.91
C THR A 338 20.02 -11.67 15.78
N GLU A 339 19.18 -12.59 15.32
CA GLU A 339 18.90 -13.86 15.99
C GLU A 339 18.56 -14.92 14.94
N SER A 340 19.21 -16.08 14.98
CA SER A 340 19.01 -17.14 13.97
C SER A 340 19.07 -16.65 12.51
N ALA A 341 19.93 -15.65 12.25
CA ALA A 341 19.97 -14.90 11.00
C ALA A 341 20.36 -15.72 9.77
N VAL A 342 19.76 -15.38 8.63
CA VAL A 342 20.14 -15.88 7.29
C VAL A 342 21.41 -15.18 6.81
N GLN A 343 21.41 -13.85 6.91
CA GLN A 343 22.57 -12.98 6.70
C GLN A 343 22.82 -12.21 8.00
N ASN A 344 24.03 -12.36 8.52
CA ASN A 344 24.41 -11.91 9.86
C ASN A 344 25.29 -10.66 9.87
N SER A 345 25.39 -9.98 8.74
CA SER A 345 26.15 -8.75 8.58
C SER A 345 25.52 -7.88 7.49
N LEU A 346 25.49 -6.58 7.73
CA LEU A 346 25.15 -5.57 6.73
C LEU A 346 26.03 -5.75 5.48
N GLY A 347 25.40 -5.87 4.32
CA GLY A 347 26.03 -6.04 3.03
C GLY A 347 26.60 -4.73 2.48
N GLY A 348 25.93 -3.61 2.76
CA GLY A 348 26.22 -2.31 2.16
C GLY A 348 26.06 -1.11 3.10
N ASP A 349 25.59 0.00 2.54
CA ASP A 349 25.28 1.22 3.30
C ASP A 349 23.95 1.09 4.06
N ARG A 350 23.07 0.18 3.62
CA ARG A 350 21.77 -0.11 4.19
C ARG A 350 21.18 -1.39 3.61
N ASP A 351 20.72 -2.30 4.45
CA ASP A 351 20.06 -3.54 4.03
C ASP A 351 18.66 -3.62 4.64
N ILE A 352 17.85 -4.52 4.10
CA ILE A 352 16.57 -4.92 4.69
C ILE A 352 16.85 -5.58 6.04
N PHE A 353 16.02 -5.30 7.05
CA PHE A 353 15.89 -6.20 8.18
C PHE A 353 14.58 -6.96 8.10
N ILE A 354 14.61 -8.24 8.50
CA ILE A 354 13.41 -9.06 8.68
C ILE A 354 13.46 -9.59 10.11
N THR A 355 12.53 -9.15 10.95
CA THR A 355 12.53 -9.48 12.39
C THR A 355 11.21 -10.12 12.80
N GLN A 356 11.31 -11.15 13.64
CA GLN A 356 10.21 -11.77 14.37
C GLN A 356 10.44 -11.58 15.87
N LEU A 357 9.51 -10.90 16.53
CA LEU A 357 9.43 -10.77 17.98
C LEU A 357 8.47 -11.81 18.55
N ASN A 358 8.77 -12.31 19.75
CA ASN A 358 7.81 -13.12 20.48
C ASN A 358 6.59 -12.28 20.92
N SER A 359 5.50 -12.97 21.29
CA SER A 359 4.20 -12.32 21.53
C SER A 359 4.09 -11.36 22.72
N ASP A 360 5.13 -11.26 23.56
CA ASP A 360 5.25 -10.23 24.60
C ASP A 360 6.27 -9.14 24.29
N GLY A 361 6.87 -9.16 23.09
CA GLY A 361 7.84 -8.17 22.60
C GLY A 361 9.18 -8.15 23.34
N SER A 362 9.46 -9.14 24.20
CA SER A 362 10.66 -9.13 25.05
C SER A 362 11.89 -9.77 24.41
N ASN A 363 11.73 -10.58 23.35
CA ASN A 363 12.82 -11.32 22.72
C ASN A 363 12.64 -11.47 21.21
N LEU A 364 13.78 -11.51 20.50
CA LEU A 364 13.84 -11.93 19.10
C LEU A 364 13.68 -13.46 19.00
N ILE A 365 12.83 -13.91 18.08
CA ILE A 365 12.77 -15.31 17.64
C ILE A 365 13.63 -15.51 16.39
N PHE A 366 13.59 -14.52 15.50
CA PHE A 366 14.37 -14.46 14.27
C PHE A 366 14.67 -12.99 13.97
N SER A 367 15.88 -12.69 13.51
CA SER A 367 16.19 -11.38 12.97
C SER A 367 17.44 -11.47 12.09
N THR A 368 17.36 -10.92 10.89
CA THR A 368 18.39 -11.01 9.86
C THR A 368 18.51 -9.68 9.11
N TYR A 369 19.71 -9.42 8.60
CA TYR A 369 19.85 -8.54 7.45
C TYR A 369 19.42 -9.32 6.19
N TYR A 370 19.10 -8.62 5.11
CA TYR A 370 19.00 -9.22 3.78
C TYR A 370 19.31 -8.16 2.72
N GLY A 371 20.45 -8.27 2.05
CA GLY A 371 20.87 -7.23 1.12
C GLY A 371 22.24 -7.43 0.48
N ALA A 372 22.58 -6.53 -0.42
CA ALA A 372 23.85 -6.44 -1.13
C ALA A 372 24.67 -5.23 -0.65
N VAL A 373 25.67 -4.83 -1.44
CA VAL A 373 26.50 -3.66 -1.16
C VAL A 373 25.78 -2.33 -1.36
N ASP A 374 24.73 -2.36 -2.14
CA ASP A 374 23.92 -1.19 -2.47
C ASP A 374 22.78 -1.06 -1.45
N GLY A 375 22.06 0.07 -1.49
CA GLY A 375 20.96 0.28 -0.55
C GLY A 375 19.76 -0.60 -0.91
N ASP A 376 19.31 -1.40 0.04
CA ASP A 376 18.09 -2.21 -0.06
C ASP A 376 17.01 -1.70 0.91
N THR A 377 15.74 -1.83 0.53
CA THR A 377 14.58 -1.48 1.37
C THR A 377 13.59 -2.63 1.41
N GLY A 378 13.05 -2.91 2.60
CA GLY A 378 11.89 -3.78 2.78
C GLY A 378 10.68 -2.89 3.04
N ASN A 379 9.74 -2.84 2.11
CA ASN A 379 8.60 -1.93 2.14
C ASN A 379 7.36 -2.59 2.75
N SER A 380 7.12 -3.88 2.48
CA SER A 380 5.95 -4.61 2.98
C SER A 380 6.26 -6.06 3.33
N ILE A 381 5.53 -6.63 4.31
CA ILE A 381 5.73 -7.97 4.87
C ILE A 381 4.40 -8.72 5.06
N ALA A 382 4.37 -10.00 4.67
CA ALA A 382 3.27 -10.91 4.91
C ALA A 382 3.76 -12.24 5.50
N VAL A 383 2.92 -12.94 6.25
CA VAL A 383 3.25 -14.23 6.87
C VAL A 383 2.11 -15.23 6.67
N ASP A 384 2.44 -16.46 6.25
CA ASP A 384 1.43 -17.52 6.12
C ASP A 384 1.24 -18.31 7.42
N GLU A 385 0.19 -19.13 7.47
CA GLU A 385 -0.12 -19.99 8.63
C GLU A 385 1.00 -20.97 9.00
N LEU A 386 1.92 -21.27 8.07
CA LEU A 386 3.07 -22.13 8.31
C LEU A 386 4.25 -21.37 8.92
N GLY A 387 4.19 -20.04 8.98
CA GLY A 387 5.25 -19.15 9.46
C GLY A 387 6.32 -18.86 8.41
N ASN A 388 6.01 -19.02 7.13
CA ASN A 388 6.87 -18.50 6.06
C ASN A 388 6.61 -16.99 5.91
N ILE A 389 7.69 -16.25 5.73
CA ILE A 389 7.72 -14.79 5.69
C ILE A 389 7.96 -14.38 4.24
N TYR A 390 7.18 -13.42 3.75
CA TYR A 390 7.29 -12.82 2.43
C TYR A 390 7.62 -11.34 2.63
N VAL A 391 8.58 -10.81 1.88
CA VAL A 391 8.98 -9.40 1.97
C VAL A 391 9.13 -8.83 0.56
N GLY A 392 8.44 -7.72 0.30
CA GLY A 392 8.58 -6.91 -0.90
C GLY A 392 9.37 -5.64 -0.62
N GLY A 393 10.07 -5.13 -1.63
CA GLY A 393 10.74 -3.83 -1.55
C GLY A 393 11.56 -3.51 -2.78
N ALA A 394 12.70 -2.84 -2.60
CA ALA A 394 13.58 -2.43 -3.70
C ALA A 394 15.06 -2.67 -3.37
N SER A 395 15.86 -2.87 -4.42
CA SER A 395 17.32 -2.98 -4.35
C SER A 395 17.95 -2.06 -5.38
N GLY A 396 18.87 -1.19 -4.94
CA GLY A 396 19.45 -0.13 -5.76
C GLY A 396 20.61 -0.55 -6.67
N SER A 397 20.91 0.30 -7.65
CA SER A 397 22.08 0.19 -8.53
C SER A 397 23.36 0.77 -7.91
N GLN A 398 24.51 0.18 -8.25
CA GLN A 398 25.85 0.67 -7.90
C GLN A 398 26.03 2.16 -8.16
N ILE A 399 26.12 2.96 -7.09
CA ILE A 399 26.68 4.31 -7.20
C ILE A 399 28.20 4.19 -7.42
N ILE A 400 28.63 4.15 -8.69
CA ILE A 400 30.03 4.40 -9.07
C ILE A 400 30.30 5.90 -8.84
N GLY A 401 30.64 6.29 -7.62
CA GLY A 401 30.98 7.69 -7.30
C GLY A 401 31.31 8.02 -5.85
N GLY A 402 31.00 7.14 -4.89
CA GLY A 402 31.52 7.23 -3.52
C GLY A 402 32.91 6.62 -3.43
N ASP A 403 33.71 7.05 -2.46
CA ASP A 403 35.08 6.59 -2.16
C ASP A 403 35.12 5.12 -1.66
N ALA A 404 34.30 4.24 -2.25
CA ALA A 404 34.18 2.83 -1.93
C ALA A 404 35.50 2.12 -2.29
N VAL A 405 36.29 1.88 -1.25
CA VAL A 405 37.46 1.02 -1.30
C VAL A 405 36.95 -0.40 -1.55
N VAL A 406 37.10 -0.86 -2.80
CA VAL A 406 36.86 -2.24 -3.27
C VAL A 406 37.29 -3.29 -2.22
N PRO A 407 36.39 -4.22 -1.88
CA PRO A 407 36.55 -5.62 -2.27
C PRO A 407 35.32 -6.12 -3.06
N PRO A 408 35.37 -7.28 -3.73
CA PRO A 408 34.23 -7.76 -4.52
C PRO A 408 33.18 -8.29 -3.55
N VAL A 409 32.05 -7.60 -3.42
CA VAL A 409 30.87 -8.12 -2.72
C VAL A 409 29.70 -8.01 -3.70
N GLY A 410 28.94 -9.11 -3.79
CA GLY A 410 28.17 -9.50 -4.98
C GLY A 410 26.86 -8.75 -5.18
N GLU A 411 26.13 -9.17 -6.22
CA GLU A 411 24.73 -8.81 -6.48
C GLU A 411 23.83 -9.21 -5.29
N PHE A 412 22.60 -8.68 -5.23
CA PHE A 412 21.59 -9.05 -4.22
C PHE A 412 21.53 -10.58 -4.03
N PRO A 413 21.42 -11.10 -2.79
CA PRO A 413 21.44 -12.54 -2.53
C PRO A 413 20.20 -13.25 -3.10
N THR A 414 20.22 -13.58 -4.38
CA THR A 414 19.13 -14.28 -5.05
C THR A 414 19.16 -15.78 -4.76
N VAL A 415 17.97 -16.39 -4.68
CA VAL A 415 17.77 -17.82 -4.43
C VAL A 415 16.56 -18.27 -5.23
N ASN A 416 16.67 -19.35 -6.02
CA ASN A 416 15.56 -19.86 -6.84
C ASN A 416 14.81 -18.75 -7.62
N ALA A 417 15.56 -17.76 -8.12
CA ALA A 417 15.00 -16.50 -8.58
C ALA A 417 14.30 -16.63 -9.93
N LEU A 418 13.21 -15.87 -10.08
CA LEU A 418 12.59 -15.62 -11.38
C LEU A 418 13.50 -14.75 -12.26
N GLN A 419 14.11 -13.73 -11.65
CA GLN A 419 15.12 -12.86 -12.23
C GLN A 419 16.31 -12.79 -11.27
N ASP A 420 17.42 -13.35 -11.74
CA ASP A 420 18.63 -13.56 -10.95
C ASP A 420 19.65 -12.41 -11.08
N ASN A 421 19.34 -11.36 -11.85
CA ASN A 421 20.23 -10.24 -12.12
C ASN A 421 19.45 -8.92 -12.07
N PHE A 422 20.10 -7.87 -11.60
CA PHE A 422 19.60 -6.50 -11.66
C PHE A 422 19.28 -6.07 -13.10
N GLY A 423 18.06 -5.60 -13.34
CA GLY A 423 17.51 -5.25 -14.63
C GLY A 423 18.10 -3.96 -15.21
N GLY A 424 18.43 -2.99 -14.35
CA GLY A 424 18.99 -1.69 -14.73
C GLY A 424 18.37 -0.54 -13.92
N GLY A 425 18.55 0.70 -14.39
CA GLY A 425 17.95 1.86 -13.72
C GLY A 425 18.54 2.20 -12.35
N GLU A 426 17.74 2.86 -11.51
CA GLU A 426 18.11 3.30 -10.15
C GLU A 426 17.88 2.21 -9.11
N SER A 427 16.82 1.41 -9.27
CA SER A 427 16.51 0.23 -8.44
C SER A 427 15.64 -0.75 -9.21
N ASP A 428 15.66 -2.01 -8.77
CA ASP A 428 14.72 -3.05 -9.19
C ASP A 428 13.86 -3.42 -7.97
N GLY A 429 12.59 -3.75 -8.20
CA GLY A 429 11.76 -4.37 -7.18
C GLY A 429 12.35 -5.72 -6.76
N ILE A 430 12.20 -6.09 -5.48
CA ILE A 430 12.67 -7.37 -4.96
C ILE A 430 11.57 -8.08 -4.19
N LEU A 431 11.53 -9.40 -4.31
CA LEU A 431 10.63 -10.24 -3.53
C LEU A 431 11.42 -11.38 -2.87
N ILE A 432 11.27 -11.51 -1.57
CA ILE A 432 11.97 -12.48 -0.73
C ILE A 432 10.93 -13.38 -0.05
N LYS A 433 11.21 -14.67 0.01
CA LYS A 433 10.53 -15.64 0.86
C LYS A 433 11.52 -16.33 1.79
N VAL A 434 11.30 -16.21 3.10
CA VAL A 434 12.01 -16.96 4.14
C VAL A 434 11.06 -18.02 4.69
N ASN A 435 11.42 -19.29 4.56
CA ASN A 435 10.61 -20.39 5.07
C ASN A 435 10.58 -20.41 6.60
N SER A 436 9.63 -21.15 7.16
CA SER A 436 9.47 -21.31 8.61
C SER A 436 10.67 -21.96 9.32
N ASP A 437 11.52 -22.68 8.59
CA ASP A 437 12.80 -23.20 9.07
C ASP A 437 13.98 -22.22 8.94
N ARG A 438 13.69 -20.97 8.55
CA ARG A 438 14.64 -19.87 8.30
C ARG A 438 15.59 -20.10 7.13
N SER A 439 15.30 -21.06 6.24
CA SER A 439 15.93 -21.12 4.92
C SER A 439 15.27 -20.12 3.96
N VAL A 440 16.04 -19.53 3.03
CA VAL A 440 15.47 -18.73 1.94
C VAL A 440 14.83 -19.68 0.93
N GLY A 441 13.51 -19.56 0.76
CA GLY A 441 12.75 -20.31 -0.24
C GLY A 441 13.04 -19.78 -1.64
N TYR A 442 12.85 -18.47 -1.81
CA TYR A 442 13.32 -17.74 -2.99
C TYR A 442 13.66 -16.29 -2.63
N ALA A 443 14.48 -15.65 -3.45
CA ALA A 443 14.76 -14.22 -3.42
C ALA A 443 15.06 -13.80 -4.86
N THR A 444 14.31 -12.85 -5.39
CA THR A 444 14.34 -12.49 -6.82
C THR A 444 14.24 -10.99 -7.02
N TYR A 445 14.88 -10.49 -8.07
CA TYR A 445 14.53 -9.20 -8.65
C TYR A 445 13.21 -9.31 -9.43
N LEU A 446 12.58 -8.16 -9.66
CA LEU A 446 11.36 -7.96 -10.45
C LEU A 446 11.43 -6.59 -11.15
N GLY A 447 12.47 -6.36 -11.95
CA GLY A 447 12.75 -5.04 -12.54
C GLY A 447 13.25 -5.07 -13.98
N GLY A 448 13.15 -3.92 -14.63
CA GLY A 448 13.48 -3.63 -16.01
C GLY A 448 14.70 -2.71 -16.09
N ALA A 449 14.79 -1.89 -17.14
CA ALA A 449 15.93 -0.98 -17.30
C ALA A 449 15.80 0.32 -16.50
N ASN A 450 14.75 0.44 -15.69
CA ASN A 450 14.21 1.66 -15.12
C ASN A 450 14.18 1.59 -13.60
N PHE A 451 13.58 2.57 -12.91
CA PHE A 451 13.29 2.42 -11.49
C PHE A 451 12.09 1.50 -11.32
N GLU A 452 12.26 0.42 -10.55
CA GLU A 452 11.17 -0.36 -10.02
C GLU A 452 11.28 -0.56 -8.50
N SER A 453 10.13 -0.66 -7.85
CA SER A 453 9.97 -0.94 -6.41
C SER A 453 8.67 -1.69 -6.17
N ILE A 454 8.64 -2.58 -5.18
CA ILE A 454 7.41 -3.20 -4.66
C ILE A 454 7.01 -2.44 -3.41
N GLU A 455 5.78 -1.92 -3.35
CA GLU A 455 5.32 -1.11 -2.23
C GLU A 455 4.48 -1.93 -1.24
N GLY A 456 3.52 -2.70 -1.73
CA GLY A 456 2.63 -3.53 -0.90
C GLY A 456 2.63 -4.98 -1.35
N ILE A 457 2.49 -5.90 -0.39
CA ILE A 457 2.32 -7.33 -0.67
C ILE A 457 1.17 -7.91 0.15
N ASP A 458 0.51 -8.91 -0.41
CA ASP A 458 -0.39 -9.79 0.33
C ASP A 458 -0.30 -11.23 -0.23
N ILE A 459 -0.84 -12.22 0.49
CA ILE A 459 -0.73 -13.63 0.14
C ILE A 459 -2.07 -14.34 0.22
N ASP A 460 -2.32 -15.25 -0.73
CA ASP A 460 -3.46 -16.15 -0.63
C ASP A 460 -3.19 -17.35 0.30
N ALA A 461 -4.23 -18.11 0.65
CA ALA A 461 -4.14 -19.27 1.54
C ALA A 461 -3.20 -20.40 1.06
N VAL A 462 -2.79 -20.39 -0.22
CA VAL A 462 -1.82 -21.36 -0.75
C VAL A 462 -0.41 -20.77 -0.87
N GLY A 463 -0.21 -19.52 -0.46
CA GLY A 463 1.05 -18.79 -0.40
C GLY A 463 1.46 -18.13 -1.71
N ASN A 464 0.55 -17.95 -2.68
CA ASN A 464 0.87 -17.11 -3.83
C ASN A 464 0.89 -15.66 -3.40
N THR A 465 1.90 -14.92 -3.86
CA THR A 465 2.10 -13.53 -3.47
C THR A 465 1.48 -12.60 -4.50
N TYR A 466 0.65 -11.69 -4.03
CA TYR A 466 0.13 -10.56 -4.76
C TYR A 466 0.97 -9.35 -4.40
N ILE A 467 1.42 -8.61 -5.40
CA ILE A 467 2.27 -7.43 -5.19
C ILE A 467 1.68 -6.25 -5.94
N ILE A 468 1.80 -5.07 -5.35
CA ILE A 468 1.70 -3.80 -6.06
C ILE A 468 3.07 -3.11 -6.02
N GLY A 469 3.47 -2.56 -7.16
CA GLY A 469 4.73 -1.86 -7.29
C GLY A 469 4.64 -0.73 -8.29
N ASN A 470 5.73 0.00 -8.46
CA ASN A 470 5.83 1.14 -9.37
C ASN A 470 6.99 0.93 -10.33
N ASP A 471 6.77 1.17 -11.62
CA ASP A 471 7.79 1.48 -12.63
C ASP A 471 7.75 3.01 -12.85
N ASN A 472 8.91 3.63 -13.09
CA ASN A 472 9.11 5.03 -13.50
C ASN A 472 7.87 5.98 -13.55
N PHE A 473 7.94 7.14 -12.86
CA PHE A 473 7.05 8.30 -13.10
C PHE A 473 5.54 7.98 -13.24
N ALA A 474 4.97 7.26 -12.26
CA ALA A 474 3.51 6.99 -12.13
C ALA A 474 2.99 5.83 -12.98
N ASP A 475 3.75 4.74 -13.11
CA ASP A 475 3.30 3.51 -13.75
C ASP A 475 3.22 2.36 -12.73
N ALA A 476 2.14 2.30 -11.96
CA ALA A 476 1.91 1.20 -11.02
C ALA A 476 1.73 -0.14 -11.76
N PHE A 477 2.10 -1.25 -11.16
CA PHE A 477 1.81 -2.59 -11.64
C PHE A 477 1.32 -3.50 -10.51
N VAL A 478 0.48 -4.47 -10.86
CA VAL A 478 0.01 -5.52 -9.95
C VAL A 478 0.36 -6.87 -10.54
N ARG A 479 0.97 -7.74 -9.74
CA ARG A 479 1.34 -9.10 -10.16
C ARG A 479 0.91 -10.12 -9.14
N LYS A 480 0.53 -11.30 -9.62
CA LYS A 480 0.43 -12.52 -8.81
C LYS A 480 1.57 -13.46 -9.15
N ILE A 481 2.28 -13.91 -8.13
CA ILE A 481 3.47 -14.76 -8.24
C ILE A 481 3.20 -16.06 -7.49
N SER A 482 3.53 -17.19 -8.10
CA SER A 482 3.34 -18.51 -7.51
C SER A 482 4.10 -18.65 -6.19
N ASN A 483 3.60 -19.50 -5.28
CA ASN A 483 4.20 -19.74 -3.96
C ASN A 483 5.68 -20.24 -4.00
N ASP A 484 6.11 -20.82 -5.11
CA ASP A 484 7.51 -21.22 -5.32
C ASP A 484 8.40 -20.11 -5.91
N GLY A 485 7.83 -18.93 -6.17
CA GLY A 485 8.50 -17.76 -6.76
C GLY A 485 8.84 -17.91 -8.24
N GLY A 486 8.49 -19.04 -8.86
CA GLY A 486 9.00 -19.41 -10.19
C GLY A 486 8.13 -18.95 -11.36
N THR A 487 6.92 -18.43 -11.12
CA THR A 487 5.97 -18.07 -12.17
C THR A 487 5.21 -16.79 -11.80
N VAL A 488 5.14 -15.84 -12.73
CA VAL A 488 4.17 -14.73 -12.68
C VAL A 488 2.87 -15.22 -13.33
N GLU A 489 1.81 -15.37 -12.55
CA GLU A 489 0.52 -15.87 -13.02
C GLU A 489 -0.21 -14.82 -13.86
N TYR A 490 -0.17 -13.56 -13.40
CA TYR A 490 -0.66 -12.40 -14.15
C TYR A 490 0.14 -11.13 -13.82
N SER A 491 0.10 -10.15 -14.73
CA SER A 491 0.72 -8.82 -14.57
C SER A 491 -0.17 -7.77 -15.24
N ILE A 492 -0.62 -6.78 -14.48
CA ILE A 492 -1.39 -5.63 -14.96
C ILE A 492 -0.60 -4.37 -14.67
N SER A 493 -0.47 -3.50 -15.67
CA SER A 493 0.24 -2.23 -15.56
C SER A 493 -0.74 -1.06 -15.77
N PHE A 494 -0.63 -0.03 -14.93
CA PHE A 494 -1.44 1.18 -14.91
C PHE A 494 -0.64 2.38 -15.48
N GLU A 495 -0.27 2.27 -16.75
CA GLU A 495 0.64 3.21 -17.40
C GLU A 495 0.06 4.63 -17.62
N SER A 496 0.88 5.64 -17.40
CA SER A 496 0.70 7.07 -17.70
C SER A 496 0.34 7.34 -19.17
N ASN A 497 0.94 6.60 -20.10
CA ASN A 497 0.66 6.72 -21.53
C ASN A 497 -0.72 6.16 -21.94
N ASN A 498 -1.33 5.34 -21.07
CA ASN A 498 -2.70 4.82 -21.23
C ASN A 498 -3.72 5.65 -20.43
N ASN A 499 -3.36 6.88 -20.07
CA ASN A 499 -4.16 7.82 -19.31
C ASN A 499 -4.43 7.40 -17.84
N LEU A 500 -3.64 6.47 -17.26
CA LEU A 500 -3.84 6.00 -15.88
C LEU A 500 -2.91 6.69 -14.88
N GLY A 501 -1.60 6.76 -15.14
CA GLY A 501 -0.68 7.60 -14.34
C GLY A 501 -0.81 7.40 -12.83
N ILE A 502 -0.81 6.14 -12.39
CA ILE A 502 -1.08 5.74 -11.00
C ILE A 502 0.25 5.42 -10.30
N PHE A 503 0.40 5.89 -9.07
CA PHE A 503 1.35 5.36 -8.11
C PHE A 503 0.62 4.40 -7.18
N GLY A 504 1.03 3.14 -7.14
CA GLY A 504 0.47 2.13 -6.25
C GLY A 504 1.18 2.18 -4.90
N ASN A 505 0.43 2.13 -3.81
CA ASN A 505 0.98 2.21 -2.47
C ASN A 505 0.75 0.91 -1.68
N ASP A 506 -0.43 0.30 -1.77
CA ASP A 506 -0.76 -0.87 -0.96
C ASP A 506 -1.82 -1.79 -1.61
N ILE A 507 -1.87 -3.05 -1.18
CA ILE A 507 -2.71 -4.13 -1.72
C ILE A 507 -3.25 -5.04 -0.63
N ALA A 508 -4.53 -5.38 -0.71
CA ALA A 508 -5.17 -6.41 0.11
C ALA A 508 -5.78 -7.50 -0.78
N VAL A 509 -5.91 -8.72 -0.28
CA VAL A 509 -6.42 -9.88 -1.01
C VAL A 509 -7.41 -10.65 -0.14
N ASP A 510 -8.60 -10.93 -0.68
CA ASP A 510 -9.58 -11.74 0.03
C ASP A 510 -9.33 -13.25 -0.11
N GLU A 511 -10.05 -14.06 0.68
CA GLU A 511 -9.92 -15.53 0.68
C GLU A 511 -10.17 -16.19 -0.69
N ILE A 512 -10.88 -15.50 -1.60
CA ILE A 512 -11.21 -16.00 -2.93
C ILE A 512 -10.17 -15.54 -3.97
N GLY A 513 -9.25 -14.66 -3.58
CA GLY A 513 -8.12 -14.18 -4.36
C GLY A 513 -8.42 -12.94 -5.20
N ASN A 514 -9.48 -12.17 -4.88
CA ASN A 514 -9.65 -10.84 -5.44
C ASN A 514 -8.61 -9.91 -4.82
N ALA A 515 -7.99 -9.06 -5.63
CA ALA A 515 -7.02 -8.09 -5.15
C ALA A 515 -7.62 -6.69 -5.12
N TYR A 516 -7.37 -5.96 -4.04
CA TYR A 516 -7.85 -4.61 -3.80
C TYR A 516 -6.63 -3.71 -3.70
N ILE A 517 -6.61 -2.63 -4.46
CA ILE A 517 -5.43 -1.77 -4.57
C ILE A 517 -5.76 -0.33 -4.22
N VAL A 518 -4.84 0.32 -3.52
CA VAL A 518 -4.90 1.75 -3.23
C VAL A 518 -3.62 2.44 -3.70
N GLY A 519 -3.78 3.70 -4.07
CA GLY A 519 -2.67 4.54 -4.51
C GLY A 519 -3.12 5.96 -4.84
N SER A 520 -2.34 6.62 -5.67
CA SER A 520 -2.49 8.05 -5.98
C SER A 520 -2.39 8.29 -7.48
N SER A 521 -3.23 9.16 -8.02
CA SER A 521 -3.30 9.44 -9.45
C SER A 521 -2.54 10.71 -9.84
N ASN A 522 -2.00 10.76 -11.05
CA ASN A 522 -1.40 11.98 -11.59
C ASN A 522 -2.41 12.70 -12.50
N SER A 523 -2.93 13.84 -12.02
CA SER A 523 -4.14 14.51 -12.54
C SER A 523 -4.11 14.99 -14.01
N THR A 524 -2.98 14.90 -14.72
CA THR A 524 -2.89 15.40 -16.11
C THR A 524 -3.43 14.43 -17.15
N ALA A 525 -3.80 13.21 -16.77
CA ALA A 525 -4.06 12.10 -17.69
C ALA A 525 -5.54 11.70 -17.88
N PHE A 526 -6.49 12.16 -17.06
CA PHE A 526 -7.88 11.66 -17.06
C PHE A 526 -8.98 12.66 -17.47
N PRO A 527 -9.25 12.90 -18.77
CA PRO A 527 -10.47 13.59 -19.19
C PRO A 527 -11.61 12.67 -19.67
N GLU A 528 -11.39 11.38 -19.92
CA GLU A 528 -12.32 10.57 -20.74
C GLU A 528 -13.12 9.46 -20.03
N PHE A 529 -12.80 9.05 -18.79
CA PHE A 529 -13.47 7.89 -18.16
C PHE A 529 -14.51 8.22 -17.07
N ILE A 530 -14.57 9.45 -16.54
CA ILE A 530 -15.59 9.84 -15.55
C ILE A 530 -16.31 11.12 -15.99
N PRO A 531 -17.59 11.04 -16.40
CA PRO A 531 -18.40 12.22 -16.68
C PRO A 531 -18.62 13.04 -15.40
N GLY A 532 -17.79 14.08 -15.19
CA GLY A 532 -17.94 15.02 -14.06
C GLY A 532 -16.69 15.20 -13.19
N ALA A 533 -15.61 14.44 -13.42
CA ALA A 533 -14.34 14.66 -12.73
C ALA A 533 -13.76 16.03 -13.12
N SER A 534 -13.45 16.86 -12.12
CA SER A 534 -12.90 18.20 -12.30
C SER A 534 -11.63 18.46 -11.50
N SER A 535 -10.95 17.42 -11.01
CA SER A 535 -9.71 17.61 -10.25
C SER A 535 -8.57 18.00 -11.19
N THR A 536 -7.79 19.00 -10.78
CA THR A 536 -6.52 19.38 -11.39
C THR A 536 -5.34 18.99 -10.50
N ALA A 537 -5.58 18.08 -9.55
CA ALA A 537 -4.66 17.62 -8.50
C ALA A 537 -4.79 16.10 -8.32
N SER A 538 -3.82 15.48 -7.65
CA SER A 538 -3.79 14.01 -7.41
C SER A 538 -4.99 13.58 -6.60
N ASP A 539 -5.77 12.62 -7.08
CA ASP A 539 -6.85 11.96 -6.32
C ASP A 539 -6.40 10.55 -5.88
N ILE A 540 -7.00 9.99 -4.83
CA ILE A 540 -6.78 8.59 -4.42
C ILE A 540 -7.33 7.66 -5.50
N PHE A 541 -6.51 6.71 -5.94
CA PHE A 541 -6.96 5.61 -6.77
C PHE A 541 -7.30 4.41 -5.90
N VAL A 542 -8.49 3.83 -6.12
CA VAL A 542 -8.90 2.57 -5.51
C VAL A 542 -9.45 1.65 -6.60
N ALA A 543 -9.08 0.38 -6.59
CA ALA A 543 -9.65 -0.58 -7.52
C ALA A 543 -9.72 -2.00 -6.96
N LYS A 544 -10.57 -2.81 -7.58
CA LYS A 544 -10.71 -4.24 -7.30
C LYS A 544 -10.47 -5.05 -8.56
N LEU A 545 -9.60 -6.04 -8.46
CA LEU A 545 -9.28 -7.03 -9.47
C LEU A 545 -9.92 -8.36 -9.10
N SER A 546 -10.67 -8.96 -10.03
CA SER A 546 -11.32 -10.25 -9.80
C SER A 546 -10.29 -11.38 -9.67
N SER A 547 -10.56 -12.42 -8.87
CA SER A 547 -9.69 -13.60 -8.77
C SER A 547 -9.56 -14.42 -10.06
N ASN A 548 -10.42 -14.17 -11.05
CA ASN A 548 -10.43 -14.84 -12.34
C ASN A 548 -10.01 -13.92 -13.49
N SER A 549 -9.06 -14.37 -14.28
CA SER A 549 -8.80 -13.84 -15.61
C SER A 549 -9.92 -14.22 -16.58
N GLN A 550 -10.94 -13.39 -16.66
CA GLN A 550 -11.83 -13.37 -17.82
C GLN A 550 -11.44 -12.17 -18.68
N PRO A 551 -11.25 -12.31 -20.00
CA PRO A 551 -10.96 -11.16 -20.86
C PRO A 551 -12.08 -10.12 -20.82
N PRO A 552 -11.77 -8.83 -21.10
CA PRO A 552 -12.73 -7.74 -21.05
C PRO A 552 -13.87 -7.98 -22.05
N ASN A 553 -15.11 -7.93 -21.56
CA ASN A 553 -16.35 -7.66 -22.28
C ASN A 553 -16.28 -7.74 -23.82
N ILE A 554 -16.19 -8.95 -24.37
CA ILE A 554 -16.86 -9.23 -25.65
C ILE A 554 -18.35 -9.34 -25.27
N PRO A 555 -19.29 -8.68 -25.98
CA PRO A 555 -20.70 -8.76 -25.62
C PRO A 555 -21.18 -10.20 -25.78
N SER A 556 -21.03 -10.98 -24.71
CA SER A 556 -21.51 -12.34 -24.59
C SER A 556 -22.97 -12.25 -24.15
N PRO A 557 -23.85 -13.11 -24.67
CA PRO A 557 -25.26 -13.08 -24.28
C PRO A 557 -25.34 -13.27 -22.77
N ASN A 558 -25.96 -12.30 -22.06
CA ASN A 558 -26.19 -12.35 -20.62
C ASN A 558 -26.57 -13.77 -20.18
N ILE A 559 -25.76 -14.38 -19.31
CA ILE A 559 -26.12 -15.62 -18.63
C ILE A 559 -27.38 -15.28 -17.81
N PRO A 560 -28.54 -15.86 -18.10
CA PRO A 560 -29.74 -15.56 -17.35
C PRO A 560 -29.54 -16.01 -15.89
N ASN A 561 -30.04 -15.25 -14.90
CA ASN A 561 -30.00 -15.60 -13.47
C ASN A 561 -30.58 -17.00 -13.16
N SER A 562 -31.26 -17.61 -14.12
CA SER A 562 -31.85 -18.94 -14.04
C SER A 562 -30.90 -20.07 -14.47
N PHE A 563 -29.71 -19.77 -15.00
CA PHE A 563 -28.69 -20.74 -15.39
C PHE A 563 -27.55 -20.75 -14.35
N ASN A 564 -27.28 -21.90 -13.73
CA ASN A 564 -26.17 -22.05 -12.79
C ASN A 564 -24.92 -22.55 -13.53
N GLU A 565 -24.06 -21.61 -13.92
CA GLU A 565 -22.80 -21.86 -14.62
C GLU A 565 -21.89 -22.83 -13.86
N ASN A 566 -21.66 -22.58 -12.58
CA ASN A 566 -20.77 -23.39 -11.75
C ASN A 566 -21.24 -24.84 -11.64
N LEU A 567 -22.54 -25.06 -11.45
CA LEU A 567 -23.10 -26.42 -11.40
C LEU A 567 -23.04 -27.10 -12.76
N TYR A 568 -23.33 -26.37 -13.84
CA TYR A 568 -23.28 -26.93 -15.19
C TYR A 568 -21.88 -27.37 -15.58
N LEU A 569 -20.84 -26.57 -15.30
CA LEU A 569 -19.45 -26.94 -15.57
C LEU A 569 -18.98 -28.09 -14.65
N LEU A 570 -19.41 -28.10 -13.39
CA LEU A 570 -19.10 -29.18 -12.44
C LEU A 570 -19.67 -30.53 -12.89
N GLU A 571 -20.91 -30.55 -13.39
CA GLU A 571 -21.56 -31.76 -13.89
C GLU A 571 -21.04 -32.18 -15.28
N ASN A 572 -20.41 -31.26 -16.01
CA ASN A 572 -19.96 -31.44 -17.38
C ASN A 572 -18.48 -31.09 -17.53
N SER A 573 -17.59 -31.87 -16.90
CA SER A 573 -16.14 -31.60 -16.87
C SER A 573 -15.49 -31.40 -18.25
N ALA A 574 -15.91 -32.12 -19.29
CA ALA A 574 -15.40 -31.91 -20.65
C ALA A 574 -15.80 -30.54 -21.24
N VAL A 575 -16.89 -29.95 -20.76
CA VAL A 575 -17.33 -28.59 -21.10
C VAL A 575 -16.54 -27.58 -20.29
N ALA A 576 -16.27 -27.86 -19.02
CA ALA A 576 -15.36 -27.04 -18.21
C ALA A 576 -13.99 -26.96 -18.87
N ASP A 577 -13.45 -28.08 -19.36
CA ASP A 577 -12.20 -28.10 -20.13
C ASP A 577 -12.34 -27.28 -21.43
N ALA A 578 -13.46 -27.39 -22.15
CA ALA A 578 -13.67 -26.65 -23.39
C ALA A 578 -13.82 -25.13 -23.16
N VAL A 579 -14.44 -24.71 -22.06
CA VAL A 579 -14.54 -23.30 -21.64
C VAL A 579 -13.18 -22.78 -21.18
N ALA A 580 -12.45 -23.55 -20.37
CA ALA A 580 -11.08 -23.21 -19.94
C ALA A 580 -10.10 -23.10 -21.14
N ASN A 581 -10.32 -23.87 -22.19
CA ASN A 581 -9.55 -23.79 -23.44
C ASN A 581 -10.10 -22.76 -24.45
N GLY A 582 -11.11 -21.96 -24.07
CA GLY A 582 -11.69 -20.91 -24.92
C GLY A 582 -12.44 -21.41 -26.16
N VAL A 583 -12.85 -22.68 -26.18
CA VAL A 583 -13.73 -23.25 -27.24
C VAL A 583 -15.15 -22.71 -27.10
N PHE A 584 -15.57 -22.43 -25.86
CA PHE A 584 -16.81 -21.74 -25.50
C PHE A 584 -16.50 -20.63 -24.51
N SER A 585 -17.23 -19.53 -24.60
CA SER A 585 -17.12 -18.36 -23.72
C SER A 585 -17.67 -18.64 -22.31
N ASN A 586 -18.64 -19.55 -22.19
CA ASN A 586 -19.15 -20.08 -20.93
C ASN A 586 -19.94 -21.38 -21.17
N GLY A 587 -20.26 -22.07 -20.09
CA GLY A 587 -21.12 -23.25 -20.04
C GLY A 587 -22.52 -22.97 -20.56
N PHE A 588 -23.04 -21.75 -20.39
CA PHE A 588 -24.32 -21.35 -21.01
C PHE A 588 -24.26 -21.34 -22.54
N GLU A 589 -23.17 -20.87 -23.14
CA GLU A 589 -22.95 -20.92 -24.60
C GLU A 589 -22.83 -22.35 -25.09
N HIS A 590 -22.01 -23.18 -24.43
CA HIS A 590 -21.94 -24.61 -24.74
C HIS A 590 -23.32 -25.26 -24.61
N TRP A 591 -24.07 -24.93 -23.56
CA TRP A 591 -25.41 -25.47 -23.35
C TRP A 591 -26.36 -25.05 -24.46
N LEU A 592 -26.35 -23.78 -24.89
CA LEU A 592 -27.15 -23.29 -26.00
C LEU A 592 -26.80 -23.99 -27.32
N GLU A 593 -25.52 -24.20 -27.60
CA GLU A 593 -25.06 -24.75 -28.88
C GLU A 593 -25.18 -26.28 -28.94
N PHE A 594 -24.89 -26.97 -27.84
CA PHE A 594 -24.74 -28.42 -27.79
C PHE A 594 -25.50 -29.07 -26.63
N GLY A 595 -25.35 -28.56 -25.41
CA GLY A 595 -25.87 -29.20 -24.21
C GLY A 595 -27.40 -29.36 -24.18
N PHE A 596 -28.13 -28.42 -24.77
CA PHE A 596 -29.59 -28.44 -24.93
C PHE A 596 -30.02 -29.60 -25.83
N LEU A 597 -29.36 -29.79 -26.98
CA LEU A 597 -29.65 -30.88 -27.92
C LEU A 597 -29.22 -32.24 -27.38
N GLU A 598 -28.21 -32.25 -26.51
CA GLU A 598 -27.71 -33.45 -25.82
C GLU A 598 -28.56 -33.83 -24.59
N GLY A 599 -29.58 -33.04 -24.24
CA GLY A 599 -30.46 -33.29 -23.09
C GLY A 599 -29.79 -33.08 -21.73
N ARG A 600 -28.72 -32.29 -21.67
CA ARG A 600 -28.03 -31.94 -20.42
C ARG A 600 -28.89 -30.93 -19.67
N SER A 601 -29.17 -31.22 -18.41
CA SER A 601 -30.00 -30.36 -17.57
C SER A 601 -29.17 -29.17 -17.07
N PRO A 602 -29.62 -27.94 -17.30
CA PRO A 602 -29.02 -26.74 -16.72
C PRO A 602 -29.68 -26.33 -15.39
N GLN A 603 -30.57 -27.19 -14.85
CA GLN A 603 -31.46 -26.93 -13.69
C GLN A 603 -32.09 -25.53 -13.68
N PHE A 604 -32.98 -25.25 -14.65
CA PHE A 604 -33.87 -24.09 -14.60
C PHE A 604 -35.02 -24.30 -13.61
N ALA A 605 -35.49 -23.20 -13.00
CA ALA A 605 -36.88 -23.05 -12.56
C ALA A 605 -37.82 -22.90 -13.78
N PHE A 606 -37.79 -23.86 -14.71
CA PHE A 606 -38.68 -23.92 -15.89
C PHE A 606 -39.15 -25.36 -16.13
N ASP A 607 -40.47 -25.57 -16.18
CA ASP A 607 -41.12 -26.84 -16.48
C ASP A 607 -41.86 -26.70 -17.82
N GLU A 608 -41.30 -27.33 -18.85
CA GLU A 608 -41.81 -27.28 -20.23
C GLU A 608 -43.23 -27.84 -20.35
N ASP A 609 -43.54 -28.94 -19.66
CA ASP A 609 -44.85 -29.57 -19.71
C ASP A 609 -45.89 -28.68 -19.03
N PHE A 610 -45.54 -28.08 -17.88
CA PHE A 610 -46.35 -27.07 -17.22
C PHE A 610 -46.57 -25.86 -18.13
N TYR A 611 -45.50 -25.33 -18.72
CA TYR A 611 -45.53 -24.09 -19.49
C TYR A 611 -46.36 -24.21 -20.77
N LEU A 612 -46.18 -25.29 -21.55
CA LEU A 612 -46.96 -25.54 -22.75
C LEU A 612 -48.42 -25.90 -22.45
N THR A 613 -48.68 -26.54 -21.31
CA THR A 613 -50.06 -26.79 -20.84
C THR A 613 -50.74 -25.50 -20.37
N THR A 614 -49.98 -24.60 -19.75
CA THR A 614 -50.48 -23.33 -19.20
C THR A 614 -50.67 -22.26 -20.28
N TYR A 615 -49.85 -22.29 -21.34
CA TYR A 615 -49.89 -21.34 -22.46
C TYR A 615 -50.07 -22.05 -23.82
N PRO A 616 -51.29 -22.49 -24.18
CA PRO A 616 -51.55 -23.28 -25.39
C PRO A 616 -51.17 -22.59 -26.70
N GLU A 617 -51.19 -21.25 -26.74
CA GLU A 617 -50.74 -20.50 -27.91
C GLU A 617 -49.23 -20.62 -28.15
N VAL A 618 -48.45 -20.83 -27.09
CA VAL A 618 -47.02 -21.14 -27.19
C VAL A 618 -46.85 -22.57 -27.68
N ALA A 619 -47.64 -23.52 -27.16
CA ALA A 619 -47.63 -24.90 -27.64
C ALA A 619 -47.96 -25.00 -29.13
N ASP A 620 -48.93 -24.23 -29.62
CA ASP A 620 -49.25 -24.14 -31.04
C ASP A 620 -48.09 -23.52 -31.84
N ALA A 621 -47.45 -22.46 -31.33
CA ALA A 621 -46.31 -21.85 -32.00
C ALA A 621 -45.11 -22.82 -32.10
N VAL A 622 -44.87 -23.61 -31.04
CA VAL A 622 -43.86 -24.66 -31.02
C VAL A 622 -44.19 -25.78 -32.00
N ALA A 623 -45.43 -26.27 -32.01
CA ALA A 623 -45.89 -27.31 -32.92
C ALA A 623 -45.81 -26.89 -34.40
N ASN A 624 -45.94 -25.59 -34.68
CA ASN A 624 -45.78 -25.01 -36.01
C ASN A 624 -44.32 -24.63 -36.35
N GLY A 625 -43.37 -24.89 -35.45
CA GLY A 625 -41.95 -24.63 -35.66
C GLY A 625 -41.56 -23.15 -35.64
N LEU A 626 -42.42 -22.28 -35.09
CA LEU A 626 -42.07 -20.87 -34.85
C LEU A 626 -41.09 -20.73 -33.68
N PHE A 627 -41.18 -21.66 -32.73
CA PHE A 627 -40.22 -21.85 -31.64
C PHE A 627 -39.85 -23.33 -31.56
N ILE A 628 -38.64 -23.61 -31.14
CA ILE A 628 -38.06 -24.93 -30.92
C ILE A 628 -38.80 -25.62 -29.76
N ASN A 629 -39.11 -24.87 -28.70
CA ASN A 629 -39.89 -25.32 -27.53
C ASN A 629 -40.45 -24.13 -26.71
N GLY A 630 -41.18 -24.43 -25.65
CA GLY A 630 -41.78 -23.47 -24.72
C GLY A 630 -40.76 -22.66 -23.95
N LEU A 631 -39.60 -23.24 -23.60
CA LEU A 631 -38.49 -22.53 -22.98
C LEU A 631 -37.94 -21.41 -23.87
N GLU A 632 -37.75 -21.65 -25.18
CA GLU A 632 -37.28 -20.61 -26.11
C GLU A 632 -38.26 -19.42 -26.15
N HIS A 633 -39.57 -19.71 -26.18
CA HIS A 633 -40.58 -18.65 -26.07
C HIS A 633 -40.52 -17.95 -24.71
N TYR A 634 -40.37 -18.69 -23.62
CA TYR A 634 -40.35 -18.12 -22.26
C TYR A 634 -39.21 -17.12 -22.08
N ILE A 635 -38.02 -17.48 -22.53
CA ILE A 635 -36.83 -16.61 -22.46
C ILE A 635 -37.01 -15.37 -23.35
N ARG A 636 -37.50 -15.54 -24.59
CA ARG A 636 -37.60 -14.43 -25.53
C ARG A 636 -38.73 -13.44 -25.22
N PHE A 637 -39.85 -13.94 -24.71
CA PHE A 637 -41.08 -13.17 -24.57
C PHE A 637 -41.79 -13.44 -23.25
N GLY A 638 -41.80 -14.67 -22.77
CA GLY A 638 -42.60 -15.03 -21.60
C GLY A 638 -42.24 -14.28 -20.32
N GLN A 639 -40.96 -14.00 -20.09
CA GLN A 639 -40.52 -13.22 -18.92
C GLN A 639 -41.00 -11.77 -18.95
N THR A 640 -40.89 -11.11 -20.10
CA THR A 640 -41.36 -9.72 -20.27
C THR A 640 -42.89 -9.62 -20.32
N GLU A 641 -43.55 -10.71 -20.71
CA GLU A 641 -45.01 -10.87 -20.64
C GLU A 641 -45.50 -11.29 -19.24
N GLY A 642 -44.61 -11.49 -18.26
CA GLY A 642 -44.95 -11.84 -16.88
C GLY A 642 -45.48 -13.26 -16.70
N ARG A 643 -45.14 -14.19 -17.60
CA ARG A 643 -45.56 -15.59 -17.57
C ARG A 643 -44.79 -16.39 -16.51
N GLN A 644 -45.39 -17.45 -15.99
CA GLN A 644 -44.75 -18.33 -15.01
C GLN A 644 -44.13 -19.52 -15.72
N GLY A 645 -42.83 -19.74 -15.51
CA GLY A 645 -42.06 -20.84 -16.10
C GLY A 645 -42.25 -22.19 -15.42
N VAL A 646 -42.75 -22.23 -14.18
CA VAL A 646 -42.94 -23.42 -13.33
C VAL A 646 -44.25 -23.33 -12.56
N ALA A 647 -44.73 -24.48 -12.09
CA ALA A 647 -45.97 -24.66 -11.33
C ALA A 647 -46.00 -23.98 -9.95
#